data_AF-A0A970XIB2-F1
#
_entry.id   AF-A0A970XIB2-F1
#
_cell.length_a   1.000
_cell.length_b   1.000
_cell.length_c   1.000
_cell.angle_alpha   90.00
_cell.angle_beta   90.00
_cell.angle_gamma   90.00
#
_symmetry.space_group_name_H-M   'P 1'
#
loop_
_entity.id
_entity.type
_entity.pdbx_description
1 polymer ?
#
loop_
_entity_poly.entity_id
_entity_poly.type
_entity_poly.pdbx_seq_one_letter_code
_entity_poly.pdbx_strand_id
1 'polypeptide(L)'
;KSGRNCVRIVNNVANDARFIQTIEVEPDALYRLSAYIKASGVPEDGVGASFGVMDMQGSLLDIDETFGKWQKFEFYGRTGKDQTQMTVALRLGGYGNVTTGSAWFDEVRVEPVGELPEGVVPVSLESDYREPGEGEDTKTQQQLIEKPQAYASLILVSLLYLLFYYALVHRFFKKPAPLQPEQGLKKSNLTYSFIIALTAALLIRLLLAALSEGFPTDIACFRGWADHLARTGPWNFYDGSIFADYPPGYMYVLLALGWIRDIFGIAADSALFTLIIKLPSIFADIALAYFVYALVSRRAGTRLAFALSMLVAFNPASVLVTSLWGQIDAILALLLVLCAHSLYEKKHLKACLIYAAVLLIKPQALLFGPVILFAFVYDWMKAHDRKSELKKMARGVGAAVLLFVAAIVPFWGGQGPLWIFDRYLSTATSYAYASVNAFNLFGLLGANWAADSGTFLLFSYKVWGFFLIGCVVVASAVFFFKKPDRKKLYIVAAFVFAGVFTLAHNMHERYLFPAIPLLVMAYIELRDKRVLACAAGFTVTLLFNAGTVLSLGNIPADDIVLRLASGVQVLLFAYFAWVCYDVCVRGRTSAFKTAEEEAPASAREKIASVRAQKLGWKRKDTLLAGGLTLVYAVIALVNLGTTAVPQTYWRAQQDGAAAEIRFDGVQDVASMRYYGGIADGSATVELVDDAGDGVASATLDQVESSMYTWVTLDISGEASGAVIRADTPEIWLLETAFFDANGDMLPVKGAASLPGESPFGPGSAPSHLTDEQDRIPKLPTHMDEMYFDEIYHARTAYEHLNGMEFYETTHPPLGKLFIAAGVGMFGMNPFGWRIVGTVFGILMVPIMYVFGKRLFGRTRYAFIAAFLLAFDCMHFVQTRIATIDVYGVFFIILMFYEMYRYHTASFYDQTLRSTLKPLLFCGIFFGLGVASKWIGLYSGAGLAFLFFLTLYNRLREKRLAEAALEAGADDPDGYLKRVLHAFGPAAIRTLIAAAAFFIVIPLAIYVASYVPILLAREGNYTLGSLWEFQTFMFNYHSFLTATHPFSSQWWSWPFNVRPIWYYAGSGLPAGKAASIAAFGNVAVWWGGLISSVWLMVTSAKRRIGADPGKLVVLVALASGFLPWVLVTRATFIYHYFACVPFIILAAVYLIRYLEKRFPRFKYAVLGYLILVAAVFAFFYPAMSGMTVPAWYAHLQELLPSWGFYLQ
;
A
#
# COMPACT_ATOMS: atom_id res chain seq x y z
N LYS A 1 17.36 39.96 39.32
CA LYS A 1 17.71 40.33 37.92
C LYS A 1 16.89 41.54 37.51
N SER A 2 17.46 42.50 36.76
CA SER A 2 16.74 43.72 36.34
C SER A 2 15.73 43.48 35.21
N GLY A 3 15.85 42.36 34.48
CA GLY A 3 15.02 42.04 33.32
C GLY A 3 15.27 42.93 32.11
N ARG A 4 16.33 43.77 32.11
CA ARG A 4 16.65 44.66 30.99
C ARG A 4 17.13 43.92 29.73
N ASN A 5 17.78 42.75 29.90
CA ASN A 5 18.33 41.94 28.81
C ASN A 5 17.77 40.51 28.86
N CYS A 6 16.44 40.36 28.84
CA CYS A 6 15.78 39.06 28.89
C CYS A 6 14.94 38.80 27.63
N VAL A 7 14.78 37.53 27.27
CA VAL A 7 13.84 37.10 26.23
C VAL A 7 12.49 36.90 26.89
N ARG A 8 11.43 37.53 26.35
CA ARG A 8 10.05 37.36 26.82
C ARG A 8 9.23 36.62 25.76
N ILE A 9 8.56 35.55 26.18
CA ILE A 9 7.57 34.80 25.38
C ILE A 9 6.18 35.07 25.96
N VAL A 10 5.18 35.33 25.11
CA VAL A 10 3.79 35.61 25.53
C VAL A 10 2.81 34.80 24.69
N ASN A 11 2.00 34.00 25.36
CA ASN A 11 0.87 33.28 24.77
C ASN A 11 -0.45 33.96 25.16
N ASN A 12 -1.02 34.73 24.22
CA ASN A 12 -2.32 35.37 24.39
C ASN A 12 -3.50 34.39 24.27
N VAL A 13 -3.26 33.23 23.66
CA VAL A 13 -4.16 32.07 23.55
C VAL A 13 -3.35 30.81 23.83
N ALA A 14 -3.99 29.72 24.25
CA ALA A 14 -3.28 28.51 24.62
C ALA A 14 -2.43 28.01 23.44
N ASN A 15 -1.09 28.02 23.61
CA ASN A 15 -0.13 27.65 22.58
C ASN A 15 1.14 27.01 23.19
N ASP A 16 2.02 26.47 22.34
CA ASP A 16 3.39 26.05 22.70
C ASP A 16 4.39 26.96 21.96
N ALA A 17 4.71 28.10 22.58
CA ALA A 17 5.61 29.09 21.97
C ALA A 17 7.03 28.90 22.48
N ARG A 18 8.00 28.98 21.57
CA ARG A 18 9.40 28.69 21.87
C ARG A 18 10.38 29.54 21.07
N PHE A 19 11.51 29.81 21.68
CA PHE A 19 12.72 30.31 21.02
C PHE A 19 13.76 29.19 21.03
N ILE A 20 14.34 28.89 19.87
CA ILE A 20 15.30 27.79 19.71
C ILE A 20 16.61 28.31 19.13
N GLN A 21 17.71 27.66 19.50
CA GLN A 21 19.03 27.89 18.94
C GLN A 21 19.82 26.59 18.89
N THR A 22 20.32 26.25 17.71
CA THR A 22 21.27 25.14 17.54
C THR A 22 22.69 25.64 17.80
N ILE A 23 23.44 24.88 18.61
CA ILE A 23 24.82 25.17 18.99
C ILE A 23 25.71 23.96 18.71
N GLU A 24 26.98 24.22 18.40
CA GLU A 24 28.00 23.17 18.28
C GLU A 24 28.44 22.66 19.65
N VAL A 25 28.68 21.36 19.74
CA VAL A 25 29.08 20.67 20.97
C VAL A 25 30.13 19.60 20.68
N GLU A 26 30.91 19.27 21.69
CA GLU A 26 31.86 18.16 21.65
C GLU A 26 31.12 16.83 21.88
N PRO A 27 31.43 15.76 21.12
CA PRO A 27 30.88 14.43 21.37
C PRO A 27 31.33 13.82 22.70
N ASP A 28 30.45 13.06 23.36
CA ASP A 28 30.68 12.42 24.67
C ASP A 28 31.23 13.36 25.78
N ALA A 29 30.82 14.62 25.74
CA ALA A 29 31.28 15.67 26.65
C ALA A 29 30.17 16.13 27.61
N LEU A 30 30.57 16.62 28.78
CA LEU A 30 29.65 17.12 29.80
C LEU A 30 29.39 18.62 29.61
N TYR A 31 28.12 19.01 29.70
CA TYR A 31 27.66 20.39 29.59
C TYR A 31 26.80 20.78 30.78
N ARG A 32 26.93 22.04 31.19
CA ARG A 32 26.04 22.72 32.13
C ARG A 32 25.12 23.65 31.35
N LEU A 33 23.80 23.48 31.53
CA LEU A 33 22.78 24.38 31.02
C LEU A 33 22.18 25.16 32.19
N SER A 34 22.13 26.48 32.10
CA SER A 34 21.56 27.33 33.15
C SER A 34 20.84 28.56 32.61
N ALA A 35 19.80 29.01 33.32
CA ALA A 35 19.04 30.22 33.01
C ALA A 35 18.35 30.77 34.26
N TYR A 36 18.02 32.06 34.29
CA TYR A 36 17.03 32.62 35.21
C TYR A 36 15.68 32.70 34.51
N ILE A 37 14.65 32.11 35.12
CA ILE A 37 13.32 32.00 34.54
C ILE A 37 12.31 32.70 35.45
N LYS A 38 11.36 33.40 34.84
CA LYS A 38 10.21 34.02 35.51
C LYS A 38 8.98 33.72 34.66
N ALA A 39 7.89 33.24 35.25
CA ALA A 39 6.62 32.98 34.56
C ALA A 39 5.47 33.76 35.22
N SER A 40 4.51 34.22 34.41
CA SER A 40 3.32 34.91 34.91
C SER A 40 2.08 34.78 34.01
N GLY A 41 0.92 34.58 34.61
CA GLY A 41 -0.37 34.35 33.93
C GLY A 41 -0.55 32.91 33.42
N VAL A 42 0.11 31.93 34.03
CA VAL A 42 0.06 30.51 33.64
C VAL A 42 -0.98 29.76 34.51
N PRO A 43 -1.90 28.96 33.95
CA PRO A 43 -2.88 28.17 34.72
C PRO A 43 -2.22 27.11 35.63
N GLU A 44 -2.79 26.84 36.81
CA GLU A 44 -2.26 25.87 37.82
C GLU A 44 -2.22 24.40 37.32
N ASP A 45 -2.96 24.10 36.27
CA ASP A 45 -3.16 22.77 35.67
C ASP A 45 -2.47 22.59 34.30
N GLY A 46 -1.69 23.59 33.85
CA GLY A 46 -0.98 23.58 32.57
C GLY A 46 0.55 23.50 32.69
N VAL A 47 1.22 23.03 31.63
CA VAL A 47 2.69 23.10 31.50
C VAL A 47 3.13 24.56 31.41
N GLY A 48 3.95 25.03 32.35
CA GLY A 48 4.40 26.43 32.42
C GLY A 48 5.57 26.78 31.51
N ALA A 49 6.57 27.48 32.04
CA ALA A 49 7.79 27.85 31.33
C ALA A 49 8.83 26.74 31.45
N SER A 50 9.57 26.44 30.37
CA SER A 50 10.59 25.39 30.38
C SER A 50 11.86 25.77 29.60
N PHE A 51 12.98 25.17 29.99
CA PHE A 51 14.29 25.35 29.35
C PHE A 51 15.02 24.01 29.27
N GLY A 52 15.46 23.63 28.08
CA GLY A 52 16.13 22.34 27.86
C GLY A 52 16.54 22.12 26.41
N VAL A 53 16.92 20.89 26.09
CA VAL A 53 17.27 20.46 24.73
C VAL A 53 16.01 19.93 24.02
N MET A 54 15.84 20.24 22.73
CA MET A 54 14.72 19.75 21.91
C MET A 54 14.66 18.22 21.85
N ASP A 55 13.45 17.64 21.80
CA ASP A 55 13.12 16.21 21.68
C ASP A 55 13.66 15.24 22.74
N MET A 56 14.15 15.77 23.85
CA MET A 56 14.45 14.97 25.04
C MET A 56 13.18 14.74 25.89
N GLN A 57 12.69 13.49 25.97
CA GLN A 57 11.68 13.09 26.95
C GLN A 57 12.35 12.89 28.32
N GLY A 58 12.16 13.85 29.23
CA GLY A 58 12.62 13.75 30.62
C GLY A 58 13.62 14.82 31.11
N SER A 59 13.82 15.92 30.38
CA SER A 59 14.68 17.05 30.81
C SER A 59 13.98 18.41 30.82
N LEU A 60 12.65 18.43 30.88
CA LEU A 60 11.90 19.66 31.14
C LEU A 60 11.52 19.66 32.61
N LEU A 61 12.15 20.53 33.38
CA LEU A 61 11.52 21.01 34.61
C LEU A 61 10.52 22.08 34.19
N ASP A 62 9.24 21.75 34.33
CA ASP A 62 8.16 22.69 34.12
C ASP A 62 8.10 23.64 35.31
N ILE A 63 8.27 24.93 35.04
CA ILE A 63 8.14 25.99 36.04
C ILE A 63 6.76 26.62 35.86
N ASP A 64 5.88 26.35 36.81
CA ASP A 64 4.56 26.97 36.91
C ASP A 64 4.66 28.48 37.22
N GLU A 65 3.55 29.11 37.59
CA GLU A 65 3.49 30.52 37.98
C GLU A 65 4.56 30.89 39.04
N THR A 66 5.45 31.83 38.71
CA THR A 66 6.47 32.32 39.66
C THR A 66 6.08 33.61 40.35
N PHE A 67 4.84 34.09 40.16
CA PHE A 67 4.30 35.36 40.67
C PHE A 67 5.21 36.55 40.36
N GLY A 68 5.82 36.54 39.17
CA GLY A 68 6.72 37.60 38.72
C GLY A 68 8.11 37.61 39.39
N LYS A 69 8.50 36.56 40.13
CA LYS A 69 9.85 36.41 40.71
C LYS A 69 10.76 35.61 39.79
N TRP A 70 12.04 36.00 39.73
CA TRP A 70 13.09 35.28 39.01
C TRP A 70 13.60 34.09 39.83
N GLN A 71 13.67 32.92 39.23
CA GLN A 71 14.27 31.71 39.80
C GLN A 71 15.47 31.27 38.96
N LYS A 72 16.54 30.80 39.59
CA LYS A 72 17.70 30.25 38.88
C LYS A 72 17.45 28.77 38.60
N PHE A 73 17.74 28.35 37.39
CA PHE A 73 17.67 26.97 36.96
C PHE A 73 19.03 26.52 36.41
N GLU A 74 19.46 25.32 36.78
CA GLU A 74 20.68 24.70 36.26
C GLU A 74 20.57 23.17 36.25
N PHE A 75 21.08 22.54 35.20
CA PHE A 75 21.24 21.09 35.12
C PHE A 75 22.47 20.71 34.30
N TYR A 76 22.87 19.44 34.42
CA TYR A 76 24.06 18.90 33.79
C TYR A 76 23.69 17.73 32.90
N GLY A 77 24.27 17.67 31.71
CA GLY A 77 24.07 16.55 30.82
C GLY A 77 25.29 16.19 29.99
N ARG A 78 25.24 15.02 29.36
CA ARG A 78 26.32 14.46 28.53
C ARG A 78 25.84 14.31 27.10
N THR A 79 26.58 14.82 26.14
CA THR A 79 26.28 14.65 24.71
C THR A 79 26.50 13.20 24.26
N GLY A 80 25.78 12.77 23.22
CA GLY A 80 25.95 11.44 22.61
C GLY A 80 27.35 11.24 22.02
N LYS A 81 27.72 9.98 21.77
CA LYS A 81 29.07 9.61 21.30
C LYS A 81 29.48 10.23 19.96
N ASP A 82 28.51 10.51 19.11
CA ASP A 82 28.71 11.12 17.78
C ASP A 82 27.96 12.47 17.65
N GLN A 83 27.51 13.06 18.77
CA GLN A 83 26.72 14.29 18.77
C GLN A 83 27.65 15.51 18.69
N THR A 84 27.62 16.20 17.56
CA THR A 84 28.40 17.44 17.33
C THR A 84 27.57 18.72 17.41
N GLN A 85 26.26 18.60 17.54
CA GLN A 85 25.32 19.73 17.66
C GLN A 85 24.18 19.40 18.62
N MET A 86 23.65 20.41 19.30
CA MET A 86 22.41 20.30 20.09
C MET A 86 21.52 21.53 19.88
N THR A 87 20.19 21.33 19.89
CA THR A 87 19.22 22.44 19.78
C THR A 87 18.62 22.75 21.14
N VAL A 88 18.90 23.95 21.65
CA VAL A 88 18.47 24.43 22.96
C VAL A 88 17.20 25.26 22.79
N ALA A 89 16.23 25.10 23.69
CA ALA A 89 14.92 25.75 23.61
C ALA A 89 14.54 26.45 24.91
N LEU A 90 14.02 27.68 24.77
CA LEU A 90 13.30 28.44 25.80
C LEU A 90 11.82 28.39 25.44
N ARG A 91 10.95 27.89 26.31
CA ARG A 91 9.55 27.60 25.95
C ARG A 91 8.52 28.09 26.97
N LEU A 92 7.30 28.31 26.49
CA LEU A 92 6.09 28.50 27.27
C LEU A 92 5.02 27.54 26.69
N GLY A 93 4.81 26.41 27.39
CA GLY A 93 4.14 25.20 26.89
C GLY A 93 5.11 24.02 26.66
N GLY A 94 4.61 22.88 26.12
CA GLY A 94 5.50 21.76 25.72
C GLY A 94 4.81 20.46 25.29
N TYR A 95 5.43 19.71 24.36
CA TYR A 95 5.09 18.33 23.92
C TYR A 95 3.58 17.99 23.85
N GLY A 96 2.82 18.78 23.10
CA GLY A 96 1.38 18.55 22.90
C GLY A 96 0.48 19.18 23.98
N ASN A 97 1.06 19.78 25.02
CA ASN A 97 0.37 20.63 26.00
C ASN A 97 0.57 22.11 25.67
N VAL A 98 -0.55 22.82 25.55
CA VAL A 98 -0.61 24.25 25.23
C VAL A 98 -0.93 25.06 26.48
N THR A 99 -0.36 26.25 26.61
CA THR A 99 -0.59 27.11 27.79
C THR A 99 -0.75 28.58 27.40
N THR A 100 -1.40 29.35 28.25
CA THR A 100 -1.48 30.82 28.18
C THR A 100 -0.52 31.47 29.17
N GLY A 101 -0.16 32.73 28.98
CA GLY A 101 0.62 33.50 29.95
C GLY A 101 1.87 34.13 29.36
N SER A 102 2.86 34.41 30.21
CA SER A 102 4.14 35.02 29.83
C SER A 102 5.30 34.34 30.55
N ALA A 103 6.42 34.12 29.85
CA ALA A 103 7.67 33.67 30.43
C ALA A 103 8.81 34.62 30.05
N TRP A 104 9.76 34.80 30.96
CA TRP A 104 10.98 35.58 30.75
C TRP A 104 12.20 34.73 31.09
N PHE A 105 13.23 34.82 30.26
CA PHE A 105 14.50 34.10 30.39
C PHE A 105 15.66 35.09 30.36
N ASP A 106 16.49 35.07 31.40
CA ASP A 106 17.65 35.96 31.59
C ASP A 106 18.91 35.12 31.89
N GLU A 107 20.08 35.56 31.44
CA GLU A 107 21.36 34.82 31.56
C GLU A 107 21.31 33.33 31.16
N VAL A 108 20.74 33.05 29.99
CA VAL A 108 20.78 31.70 29.41
C VAL A 108 22.22 31.35 29.01
N ARG A 109 22.74 30.22 29.51
CA ARG A 109 24.10 29.73 29.25
C ARG A 109 24.10 28.23 29.01
N VAL A 110 24.92 27.81 28.06
CA VAL A 110 25.29 26.42 27.82
C VAL A 110 26.80 26.34 27.71
N GLU A 111 27.45 25.65 28.63
CA GLU A 111 28.90 25.69 28.82
C GLU A 111 29.45 24.28 29.06
N PRO A 112 30.58 23.88 28.45
CA PRO A 112 31.22 22.59 28.73
C PRO A 112 31.80 22.58 30.15
N VAL A 113 31.80 21.42 30.80
CA VAL A 113 32.36 21.22 32.14
C VAL A 113 33.24 19.97 32.18
N GLY A 114 34.38 20.04 32.88
CA GLY A 114 35.33 18.93 32.96
C GLY A 114 34.89 17.82 33.91
N GLU A 115 34.23 18.17 35.03
CA GLU A 115 33.75 17.23 36.04
C GLU A 115 32.39 17.68 36.59
N LEU A 116 31.61 16.73 37.09
CA LEU A 116 30.29 16.99 37.70
C LEU A 116 30.43 17.30 39.19
N PRO A 117 29.53 18.15 39.75
CA PRO A 117 29.43 18.31 41.19
C PRO A 117 29.11 16.98 41.90
N GLU A 118 29.57 16.84 43.14
CA GLU A 118 29.39 15.62 43.94
C GLU A 118 27.90 15.27 44.09
N GLY A 119 27.53 14.02 43.74
CA GLY A 119 26.15 13.52 43.82
C GLY A 119 25.24 13.84 42.61
N VAL A 120 25.74 14.54 41.58
CA VAL A 120 24.97 14.86 40.37
C VAL A 120 25.20 13.81 39.28
N VAL A 121 24.12 13.21 38.78
CA VAL A 121 24.14 12.29 37.63
C VAL A 121 23.78 13.08 36.36
N PRO A 122 24.59 13.05 35.30
CA PRO A 122 24.31 13.82 34.09
C PRO A 122 23.16 13.17 33.32
N VAL A 123 22.25 13.98 32.80
CA VAL A 123 21.20 13.50 31.88
C VAL A 123 21.75 13.38 30.45
N SER A 124 21.27 12.45 29.64
CA SER A 124 21.74 12.35 28.24
C SER A 124 21.22 13.52 27.41
N LEU A 125 22.08 14.37 26.83
CA LEU A 125 21.70 15.49 25.97
C LEU A 125 21.52 15.09 24.50
N GLU A 126 21.54 13.79 24.21
CA GLU A 126 21.35 13.25 22.87
C GLU A 126 19.90 13.51 22.41
N SER A 127 19.75 14.50 21.53
CA SER A 127 18.47 14.85 20.91
C SER A 127 18.32 14.18 19.55
N ASP A 128 17.15 13.63 19.26
CA ASP A 128 16.83 13.11 17.92
C ASP A 128 16.51 14.20 16.87
N TYR A 129 16.46 15.47 17.29
CA TYR A 129 16.10 16.65 16.49
C TYR A 129 17.28 17.26 15.72
N ARG A 130 17.11 17.43 14.40
CA ARG A 130 17.90 18.32 13.52
C ARG A 130 16.93 19.24 12.78
N GLU A 131 17.33 20.46 12.45
CA GLU A 131 16.47 21.46 11.78
C GLU A 131 15.82 20.90 10.50
N PRO A 132 14.51 21.16 10.26
CA PRO A 132 13.88 20.84 9.00
C PRO A 132 14.39 21.80 7.92
N GLY A 133 15.39 21.36 7.17
CA GLY A 133 15.91 22.10 6.01
C GLY A 133 17.31 21.68 5.58
N GLU A 134 18.20 21.36 6.52
CA GLU A 134 19.57 20.93 6.22
C GLU A 134 19.85 19.59 6.90
N GLY A 135 19.47 18.50 6.23
CA GLY A 135 19.69 17.14 6.73
C GLY A 135 18.57 16.13 6.43
N GLU A 136 17.49 16.56 5.76
CA GLU A 136 16.48 15.62 5.25
C GLU A 136 17.11 14.53 4.38
N ASP A 137 18.19 14.79 3.67
CA ASP A 137 18.81 13.78 2.80
C ASP A 137 19.38 12.58 3.58
N THR A 138 19.92 12.71 4.79
CA THR A 138 20.61 11.58 5.44
C THR A 138 19.69 10.69 6.28
N LYS A 139 18.76 11.25 7.08
CA LYS A 139 17.74 10.45 7.81
C LYS A 139 16.62 9.98 6.88
N THR A 140 16.24 10.74 5.84
CA THR A 140 15.32 10.21 4.82
C THR A 140 16.01 9.10 4.04
N GLN A 141 17.28 9.22 3.65
CA GLN A 141 18.00 8.08 3.05
C GLN A 141 18.13 6.88 4.00
N GLN A 142 18.43 7.11 5.28
CA GLN A 142 18.58 6.01 6.24
C GLN A 142 17.23 5.36 6.58
N GLN A 143 16.13 6.11 6.75
CA GLN A 143 14.78 5.54 6.84
C GLN A 143 14.30 4.93 5.53
N LEU A 144 14.67 5.48 4.36
CA LEU A 144 14.42 4.90 3.03
C LEU A 144 15.15 3.56 2.85
N ILE A 145 16.23 3.30 3.60
CA ILE A 145 16.98 2.04 3.56
C ILE A 145 16.51 1.08 4.68
N GLU A 146 16.41 1.56 5.92
CA GLU A 146 16.07 0.77 7.10
C GLU A 146 14.61 0.30 7.08
N LYS A 147 13.67 1.12 6.60
CA LYS A 147 12.25 0.74 6.54
C LYS A 147 11.98 -0.40 5.55
N PRO A 148 12.44 -0.37 4.28
CA PRO A 148 12.36 -1.52 3.40
C PRO A 148 13.13 -2.74 3.92
N GLN A 149 14.31 -2.56 4.53
CA GLN A 149 15.08 -3.67 5.11
C GLN A 149 14.36 -4.34 6.28
N ALA A 150 13.75 -3.56 7.17
CA ALA A 150 12.95 -4.04 8.29
C ALA A 150 11.75 -4.85 7.75
N TYR A 151 10.99 -4.30 6.80
CA TYR A 151 9.87 -5.02 6.18
C TYR A 151 10.31 -6.28 5.45
N ALA A 152 11.40 -6.23 4.67
CA ALA A 152 11.93 -7.39 3.97
C ALA A 152 12.34 -8.49 4.94
N SER A 153 12.99 -8.13 6.05
CA SER A 153 13.39 -9.06 7.11
C SER A 153 12.17 -9.71 7.77
N LEU A 154 11.15 -8.92 8.11
CA LEU A 154 9.91 -9.42 8.70
C LEU A 154 9.12 -10.31 7.73
N ILE A 155 9.08 -9.97 6.44
CA ILE A 155 8.49 -10.80 5.38
C ILE A 155 9.24 -12.12 5.28
N LEU A 156 10.58 -12.08 5.25
CA LEU A 156 11.40 -13.29 5.17
C LEU A 156 11.17 -14.21 6.36
N VAL A 157 11.22 -13.69 7.60
CA VAL A 157 10.96 -14.48 8.81
C VAL A 157 9.54 -15.05 8.81
N SER A 158 8.55 -14.27 8.33
CA SER A 158 7.17 -14.73 8.18
C SER A 158 7.05 -15.88 7.17
N LEU A 159 7.71 -15.78 6.02
CA LEU A 159 7.74 -16.83 4.99
C LEU A 159 8.44 -18.09 5.48
N LEU A 160 9.57 -17.95 6.19
CA LEU A 160 10.28 -19.07 6.81
C LEU A 160 9.41 -19.76 7.87
N TYR A 161 8.69 -19.00 8.70
CA TYR A 161 7.75 -19.56 9.66
C TYR A 161 6.58 -20.28 8.98
N LEU A 162 6.02 -19.73 7.90
CA LEU A 162 4.96 -20.39 7.14
C LEU A 162 5.45 -21.67 6.45
N LEU A 163 6.70 -21.68 5.96
CA LEU A 163 7.36 -22.87 5.42
C LEU A 163 7.56 -23.92 6.53
N PHE A 164 8.05 -23.51 7.71
CA PHE A 164 8.20 -24.36 8.89
C PHE A 164 6.87 -24.96 9.35
N TYR A 165 5.83 -24.12 9.46
CA TYR A 165 4.46 -24.54 9.73
C TYR A 165 3.97 -25.57 8.70
N TYR A 166 4.15 -25.29 7.40
CA TYR A 166 3.75 -26.21 6.33
C TYR A 166 4.51 -27.53 6.40
N ALA A 167 5.82 -27.50 6.66
CA ALA A 167 6.66 -28.68 6.81
C ALA A 167 6.21 -29.55 8.00
N LEU A 168 5.94 -28.92 9.16
CA LEU A 168 5.40 -29.60 10.33
C LEU A 168 4.05 -30.23 10.04
N VAL A 169 3.11 -29.47 9.45
CA VAL A 169 1.79 -29.96 9.06
C VAL A 169 1.90 -31.13 8.09
N HIS A 170 2.72 -31.01 7.04
CA HIS A 170 2.89 -32.08 6.06
C HIS A 170 3.48 -33.35 6.69
N ARG A 171 4.51 -33.22 7.54
CA ARG A 171 5.25 -34.36 8.10
C ARG A 171 4.51 -35.03 9.25
N PHE A 172 3.85 -34.26 10.11
CA PHE A 172 3.30 -34.76 11.38
C PHE A 172 1.77 -34.85 11.41
N PHE A 173 1.03 -34.16 10.53
CA PHE A 173 -0.42 -34.08 10.60
C PHE A 173 -1.15 -34.85 9.48
N LYS A 174 -0.44 -35.34 8.45
CA LYS A 174 -1.02 -36.14 7.34
C LYS A 174 -1.16 -37.65 7.60
N LYS A 175 -0.57 -38.18 8.69
CA LYS A 175 -0.72 -39.59 9.12
C LYS A 175 -1.41 -39.60 10.49
N PRO A 176 -2.59 -40.20 10.67
CA PRO A 176 -3.22 -40.24 11.99
C PRO A 176 -2.36 -41.08 12.93
N ALA A 177 -1.90 -40.49 14.03
CA ALA A 177 -1.56 -41.29 15.21
C ALA A 177 -2.89 -41.70 15.87
N PRO A 178 -3.14 -42.98 16.14
CA PRO A 178 -4.35 -43.39 16.85
C PRO A 178 -4.39 -42.71 18.23
N LEU A 179 -5.59 -42.27 18.64
CA LEU A 179 -5.88 -41.83 20.01
C LEU A 179 -5.93 -43.06 20.93
N GLN A 180 -4.77 -43.67 21.17
CA GLN A 180 -4.62 -44.64 22.25
C GLN A 180 -3.55 -44.11 23.20
N PRO A 181 -3.80 -44.11 24.52
CA PRO A 181 -2.75 -43.82 25.49
C PRO A 181 -1.68 -44.91 25.34
N GLU A 182 -0.46 -44.53 24.96
CA GLU A 182 0.69 -45.42 25.10
C GLU A 182 0.84 -45.72 26.60
N GLN A 183 0.54 -46.96 27.00
CA GLN A 183 0.78 -47.42 28.36
C GLN A 183 2.29 -47.39 28.63
N GLY A 184 2.70 -46.47 29.49
CA GLY A 184 4.09 -46.30 29.91
C GLY A 184 4.88 -45.33 29.03
N LEU A 185 5.50 -44.33 29.67
CA LEU A 185 6.51 -43.45 29.06
C LEU A 185 7.77 -44.27 28.70
N LYS A 186 7.72 -45.14 27.69
CA LYS A 186 8.95 -45.57 27.02
C LYS A 186 9.48 -44.36 26.26
N LYS A 187 10.68 -43.89 26.60
CA LYS A 187 11.32 -42.73 25.97
C LYS A 187 11.49 -43.00 24.47
N SER A 188 10.57 -42.52 23.65
CA SER A 188 10.71 -42.52 22.19
C SER A 188 11.83 -41.57 21.78
N ASN A 189 12.47 -41.80 20.62
CA ASN A 189 13.46 -40.88 20.06
C ASN A 189 12.93 -39.43 19.95
N LEU A 190 11.61 -39.25 19.77
CA LEU A 190 10.96 -37.94 19.71
C LEU A 190 10.98 -37.18 21.05
N THR A 191 11.03 -37.88 22.18
CA THR A 191 11.17 -37.22 23.50
C THR A 191 12.56 -36.61 23.66
N TYR A 192 13.61 -37.30 23.20
CA TYR A 192 14.95 -36.74 23.17
C TYR A 192 15.06 -35.60 22.16
N SER A 193 14.46 -35.75 20.97
CA SER A 193 14.37 -34.66 19.99
C SER A 193 13.63 -33.45 20.54
N PHE A 194 12.58 -33.65 21.34
CA PHE A 194 11.87 -32.56 22.02
C PHE A 194 12.78 -31.80 22.99
N ILE A 195 13.53 -32.51 23.84
CA ILE A 195 14.45 -31.88 24.80
C ILE A 195 15.52 -31.09 24.05
N ILE A 196 16.15 -31.67 23.03
CA ILE A 196 17.17 -30.99 22.20
C ILE A 196 16.57 -29.73 21.57
N ALA A 197 15.38 -29.83 21.01
CA ALA A 197 14.72 -28.70 20.36
C ALA A 197 14.29 -27.60 21.35
N LEU A 198 13.85 -27.97 22.55
CA LEU A 198 13.50 -27.01 23.61
C LEU A 198 14.75 -26.30 24.15
N THR A 199 15.85 -27.03 24.32
CA THR A 199 17.15 -26.45 24.67
C THR A 199 17.63 -25.50 23.58
N ALA A 200 17.53 -25.89 22.31
CA ALA A 200 17.87 -25.00 21.19
C ALA A 200 16.99 -23.74 21.19
N ALA A 201 15.69 -23.87 21.43
CA ALA A 201 14.76 -22.74 21.52
C ALA A 201 15.10 -21.79 22.67
N LEU A 202 15.57 -22.31 23.82
CA LEU A 202 16.06 -21.51 24.93
C LEU A 202 17.39 -20.82 24.59
N LEU A 203 18.36 -21.53 24.03
CA LEU A 203 19.66 -20.97 23.65
C LEU A 203 19.52 -19.86 22.61
N ILE A 204 18.65 -20.04 21.60
CA ILE A 204 18.34 -18.98 20.62
C ILE A 204 17.76 -17.75 21.32
N ARG A 205 16.82 -17.93 22.25
CA ARG A 205 16.22 -16.81 23.00
C ARG A 205 17.23 -16.08 23.88
N LEU A 206 18.13 -16.81 24.54
CA LEU A 206 19.19 -16.23 25.38
C LEU A 206 20.20 -15.47 24.53
N LEU A 207 20.61 -16.04 23.40
CA LEU A 207 21.51 -15.38 22.45
C LEU A 207 20.89 -14.09 21.92
N LEU A 208 19.65 -14.14 21.42
CA LEU A 208 18.97 -12.96 20.91
C LEU A 208 18.69 -11.91 22.00
N ALA A 209 18.40 -12.33 23.24
CA ALA A 209 18.22 -11.42 24.35
C ALA A 209 19.53 -10.75 24.79
N ALA A 210 20.68 -11.43 24.65
CA ALA A 210 21.99 -10.86 24.93
C ALA A 210 22.48 -9.91 23.82
N LEU A 211 22.06 -10.16 22.57
CA LEU A 211 22.41 -9.33 21.41
C LEU A 211 21.50 -8.10 21.22
N SER A 212 20.44 -7.97 22.03
CA SER A 212 19.44 -6.91 21.89
C SER A 212 19.20 -6.23 23.23
N GLU A 213 19.23 -4.90 23.26
CA GLU A 213 18.93 -4.12 24.47
C GLU A 213 17.45 -4.19 24.85
N GLY A 214 16.56 -4.56 23.91
CA GLY A 214 15.12 -4.53 24.12
C GLY A 214 14.48 -3.23 23.64
N PHE A 215 13.16 -3.12 23.81
CA PHE A 215 12.46 -1.87 23.53
C PHE A 215 12.81 -0.85 24.63
N PRO A 216 13.43 0.30 24.30
CA PRO A 216 14.08 1.17 25.28
C PRO A 216 13.17 1.58 26.44
N THR A 217 11.94 2.02 26.15
CA THR A 217 10.98 2.49 27.16
C THR A 217 10.59 1.39 28.14
N ASP A 218 10.25 0.21 27.63
CA ASP A 218 9.81 -0.92 28.47
C ASP A 218 10.94 -1.42 29.37
N ILE A 219 12.14 -1.57 28.80
CA ILE A 219 13.31 -2.05 29.55
C ILE A 219 13.78 -1.01 30.57
N ALA A 220 13.75 0.28 30.24
CA ALA A 220 14.04 1.34 31.20
C ALA A 220 13.04 1.31 32.37
N CYS A 221 11.74 1.18 32.09
CA CYS A 221 10.72 1.07 33.13
C CYS A 221 10.97 -0.15 34.03
N PHE A 222 11.16 -1.35 33.48
CA PHE A 222 11.38 -2.55 34.29
C PHE A 222 12.67 -2.49 35.13
N ARG A 223 13.76 -1.94 34.59
CA ARG A 223 15.00 -1.74 35.34
C ARG A 223 14.81 -0.71 36.46
N GLY A 224 14.19 0.42 36.15
CA GLY A 224 13.91 1.49 37.12
C GLY A 224 12.97 1.03 38.24
N TRP A 225 11.92 0.29 37.91
CA TRP A 225 11.01 -0.26 38.92
C TRP A 225 11.69 -1.30 39.81
N ALA A 226 12.50 -2.21 39.23
CA ALA A 226 13.27 -3.17 40.01
C ALA A 226 14.27 -2.50 40.96
N ASP A 227 14.97 -1.46 40.47
CA ASP A 227 15.88 -0.65 41.29
C ASP A 227 15.16 0.05 42.43
N HIS A 228 14.08 0.77 42.10
CA HIS A 228 13.30 1.52 43.08
C HIS A 228 12.72 0.59 44.15
N LEU A 229 12.11 -0.54 43.76
CA LEU A 229 11.59 -1.55 44.68
C LEU A 229 12.63 -2.09 45.65
N ALA A 230 13.86 -2.33 45.17
CA ALA A 230 14.93 -2.84 46.01
C ALA A 230 15.38 -1.81 47.06
N ARG A 231 15.34 -0.51 46.73
CA ARG A 231 15.75 0.58 47.63
C ARG A 231 14.65 1.01 48.61
N THR A 232 13.42 1.22 48.13
CA THR A 232 12.34 1.85 48.91
C THR A 232 11.35 0.84 49.49
N GLY A 233 11.38 -0.41 49.00
CA GLY A 233 10.45 -1.46 49.38
C GLY A 233 9.07 -1.31 48.74
N PRO A 234 8.22 -2.35 48.81
CA PRO A 234 6.91 -2.36 48.16
C PRO A 234 5.93 -1.32 48.72
N TRP A 235 6.07 -0.92 49.99
CA TRP A 235 5.14 -0.01 50.67
C TRP A 235 5.08 1.38 50.03
N ASN A 236 6.23 1.88 49.55
CA ASN A 236 6.35 3.24 48.99
C ASN A 236 6.39 3.27 47.46
N PHE A 237 6.19 2.13 46.77
CA PHE A 237 6.40 2.05 45.33
C PHE A 237 5.43 2.90 44.49
N TYR A 238 4.17 3.03 44.94
CA TYR A 238 3.11 3.77 44.22
C TYR A 238 2.87 5.17 44.80
N ASP A 239 3.88 5.79 45.42
CA ASP A 239 3.78 7.12 46.06
C ASP A 239 3.71 8.29 45.05
N GLY A 240 3.93 8.03 43.76
CA GLY A 240 3.92 9.02 42.69
C GLY A 240 5.31 9.56 42.31
N SER A 241 6.36 9.14 43.00
CA SER A 241 7.75 9.53 42.69
C SER A 241 8.28 8.94 41.38
N ILE A 242 7.69 7.86 40.91
CA ILE A 242 8.02 7.19 39.64
C ILE A 242 6.75 6.84 38.86
N PHE A 243 6.85 6.86 37.52
CA PHE A 243 5.80 6.33 36.66
C PHE A 243 5.66 4.82 36.87
N ALA A 244 4.46 4.32 37.15
CA ALA A 244 4.18 2.89 37.27
C ALA A 244 2.73 2.57 36.86
N ASP A 245 2.57 1.81 35.78
CA ASP A 245 1.28 1.48 35.17
C ASP A 245 0.91 -0.02 35.30
N TYR A 246 1.76 -0.84 35.92
CA TYR A 246 1.53 -2.27 36.17
C TYR A 246 0.97 -2.54 37.57
N PRO A 247 0.13 -3.59 37.74
CA PRO A 247 -0.36 -3.96 39.06
C PRO A 247 0.71 -4.69 39.92
N PRO A 248 0.46 -4.83 41.23
CA PRO A 248 1.47 -5.31 42.20
C PRO A 248 2.04 -6.71 41.96
N GLY A 249 1.32 -7.59 41.26
CA GLY A 249 1.73 -8.99 41.07
C GLY A 249 3.06 -9.13 40.33
N TYR A 250 3.28 -8.33 39.28
CA TYR A 250 4.57 -8.36 38.58
C TYR A 250 5.67 -7.61 39.34
N MET A 251 5.31 -6.65 40.20
CA MET A 251 6.28 -5.95 41.06
C MET A 251 7.00 -6.89 42.02
N TYR A 252 6.36 -7.97 42.48
CA TYR A 252 7.06 -9.00 43.25
C TYR A 252 8.17 -9.71 42.45
N VAL A 253 7.98 -9.89 41.14
CA VAL A 253 9.01 -10.46 40.27
C VAL A 253 10.17 -9.48 40.15
N LEU A 254 9.88 -8.20 39.89
CA LEU A 254 10.91 -7.16 39.78
C LEU A 254 11.65 -6.90 41.08
N LEU A 255 10.97 -6.95 42.23
CA LEU A 255 11.60 -6.86 43.55
C LEU A 255 12.64 -7.97 43.75
N ALA A 256 12.29 -9.21 43.39
CA ALA A 256 13.23 -10.33 43.46
C ALA A 256 14.44 -10.13 42.53
N LEU A 257 14.22 -9.60 41.32
CA LEU A 257 15.31 -9.29 40.39
C LEU A 257 16.19 -8.12 40.88
N GLY A 258 15.59 -7.10 41.51
CA GLY A 258 16.29 -5.99 42.14
C GLY A 258 17.19 -6.47 43.29
N TRP A 259 16.69 -7.37 44.14
CA TRP A 259 17.53 -8.00 45.17
C TRP A 259 18.66 -8.84 44.61
N ILE A 260 18.42 -9.63 43.54
CA ILE A 260 19.49 -10.37 42.86
C ILE A 260 20.58 -9.41 42.39
N ARG A 261 20.19 -8.30 41.76
CA ARG A 261 21.13 -7.28 41.32
C ARG A 261 21.97 -6.72 42.46
N ASP A 262 21.33 -6.37 43.58
CA ASP A 262 22.01 -5.80 44.75
C ASP A 262 22.97 -6.82 45.40
N ILE A 263 22.54 -8.08 45.54
CA ILE A 263 23.36 -9.17 46.10
C ILE A 263 24.64 -9.39 45.28
N PHE A 264 24.54 -9.30 43.96
CA PHE A 264 25.67 -9.55 43.05
C PHE A 264 26.40 -8.26 42.62
N GLY A 265 26.01 -7.09 43.13
CA GLY A 265 26.64 -5.81 42.78
C GLY A 265 26.55 -5.45 41.29
N ILE A 266 25.47 -5.83 40.61
CA ILE A 266 25.30 -5.61 39.16
C ILE A 266 24.82 -4.17 38.92
N ALA A 267 25.47 -3.42 38.02
CA ALA A 267 25.03 -2.07 37.69
C ALA A 267 23.62 -2.06 37.04
N ALA A 268 22.78 -1.10 37.45
CA ALA A 268 21.37 -1.03 37.06
C ALA A 268 21.14 -0.78 35.56
N ASP A 269 22.10 -0.18 34.87
CA ASP A 269 22.10 0.11 33.44
C ASP A 269 22.84 -0.96 32.61
N SER A 270 23.45 -1.97 33.25
CA SER A 270 24.27 -2.97 32.57
C SER A 270 23.47 -3.91 31.65
N ALA A 271 24.13 -4.37 30.58
CA ALA A 271 23.60 -5.39 29.67
C ALA A 271 23.26 -6.71 30.39
N LEU A 272 24.03 -7.06 31.42
CA LEU A 272 23.75 -8.26 32.24
C LEU A 272 22.42 -8.13 32.99
N PHE A 273 22.15 -6.96 33.59
CA PHE A 273 20.88 -6.74 34.28
C PHE A 273 19.71 -6.70 33.30
N THR A 274 19.88 -6.10 32.12
CA THR A 274 18.89 -6.16 31.04
C THR A 274 18.56 -7.60 30.63
N LEU A 275 19.56 -8.48 30.50
CA LEU A 275 19.32 -9.89 30.24
C LEU A 275 18.52 -10.55 31.37
N ILE A 276 18.86 -10.29 32.64
CA ILE A 276 18.16 -10.82 33.82
C ILE A 276 16.68 -10.39 33.83
N ILE A 277 16.37 -9.13 33.49
CA ILE A 277 15.01 -8.61 33.37
C ILE A 277 14.18 -9.40 32.34
N LYS A 278 14.79 -9.85 31.24
CA LYS A 278 14.11 -10.60 30.17
C LYS A 278 13.86 -12.08 30.52
N LEU A 279 14.62 -12.65 31.47
CA LEU A 279 14.57 -14.10 31.78
C LEU A 279 13.19 -14.63 32.21
N PRO A 280 12.41 -13.96 33.08
CA PRO A 280 11.10 -14.48 33.48
C PRO A 280 10.15 -14.71 32.30
N SER A 281 10.17 -13.81 31.32
CA SER A 281 9.34 -13.91 30.11
C SER A 281 9.82 -15.04 29.20
N ILE A 282 11.14 -15.15 28.99
CA ILE A 282 11.76 -16.24 28.21
C ILE A 282 11.42 -17.61 28.82
N PHE A 283 11.53 -17.74 30.15
CA PHE A 283 11.19 -18.99 30.84
C PHE A 283 9.70 -19.32 30.78
N ALA A 284 8.82 -18.32 30.85
CA ALA A 284 7.38 -18.55 30.70
C ALA A 284 7.03 -19.11 29.31
N ASP A 285 7.69 -18.64 28.26
CA ASP A 285 7.48 -19.12 26.89
C ASP A 285 7.95 -20.57 26.69
N ILE A 286 9.13 -20.90 27.24
CA ILE A 286 9.65 -22.28 27.26
C ILE A 286 8.76 -23.21 28.10
N ALA A 287 8.28 -22.73 29.25
CA ALA A 287 7.35 -23.47 30.10
C ALA A 287 6.01 -23.72 29.39
N LEU A 288 5.53 -22.79 28.58
CA LEU A 288 4.33 -22.95 27.76
C LEU A 288 4.49 -24.05 26.70
N ALA A 289 5.62 -24.08 25.99
CA ALA A 289 5.92 -25.15 25.04
C ALA A 289 6.03 -26.53 25.73
N TYR A 290 6.69 -26.57 26.90
CA TYR A 290 6.75 -27.77 27.73
C TYR A 290 5.37 -28.24 28.18
N PHE A 291 4.52 -27.32 28.63
CA PHE A 291 3.16 -27.63 29.06
C PHE A 291 2.33 -28.25 27.92
N VAL A 292 2.41 -27.68 26.70
CA VAL A 292 1.76 -28.24 25.51
C VAL A 292 2.28 -29.65 25.21
N TYR A 293 3.59 -29.88 25.26
CA TYR A 293 4.16 -31.22 25.05
C TYR A 293 3.66 -32.22 26.10
N ALA A 294 3.74 -31.86 27.39
CA ALA A 294 3.34 -32.71 28.50
C ALA A 294 1.84 -33.07 28.46
N LEU A 295 0.99 -32.12 28.05
CA LEU A 295 -0.45 -32.34 27.92
C LEU A 295 -0.77 -33.24 26.72
N VAL A 296 -0.22 -32.94 25.55
CA VAL A 296 -0.55 -33.64 24.31
C VAL A 296 0.03 -35.05 24.29
N SER A 297 1.22 -35.26 24.85
CA SER A 297 1.84 -36.60 24.91
C SER A 297 0.96 -37.59 25.67
N ARG A 298 0.31 -37.14 26.75
CA ARG A 298 -0.65 -37.93 27.53
C ARG A 298 -1.98 -38.19 26.83
N ARG A 299 -2.38 -37.34 25.88
CA ARG A 299 -3.73 -37.37 25.25
C ARG A 299 -3.75 -37.89 23.81
N ALA A 300 -2.71 -37.64 23.03
CA ALA A 300 -2.72 -37.81 21.58
C ALA A 300 -1.37 -38.21 20.97
N GLY A 301 -0.47 -38.76 21.79
CA GLY A 301 0.80 -39.33 21.36
C GLY A 301 1.94 -38.31 21.22
N THR A 302 3.16 -38.84 21.33
CA THR A 302 4.43 -38.07 21.29
C THR A 302 4.65 -37.35 19.97
N ARG A 303 4.19 -37.91 18.86
CA ARG A 303 4.34 -37.33 17.51
C ARG A 303 3.64 -35.98 17.36
N LEU A 304 2.39 -35.91 17.80
CA LEU A 304 1.62 -34.67 17.76
C LEU A 304 2.09 -33.70 18.84
N ALA A 305 2.44 -34.22 20.02
CA ALA A 305 2.99 -33.42 21.12
C ALA A 305 4.25 -32.67 20.70
N PHE A 306 5.17 -33.38 20.05
CA PHE A 306 6.36 -32.79 19.45
C PHE A 306 5.96 -31.66 18.48
N ALA A 307 5.15 -31.96 17.46
CA ALA A 307 4.83 -30.96 16.44
C ALA A 307 4.13 -29.70 16.98
N LEU A 308 3.15 -29.83 17.89
CA LEU A 308 2.47 -28.68 18.48
C LEU A 308 3.38 -27.88 19.42
N SER A 309 4.21 -28.55 20.22
CA SER A 309 5.18 -27.87 21.08
C SER A 309 6.24 -27.10 20.29
N MET A 310 6.63 -27.58 19.11
CA MET A 310 7.56 -26.88 18.21
C MET A 310 6.93 -25.60 17.62
N LEU A 311 5.63 -25.61 17.32
CA LEU A 311 4.92 -24.41 16.88
C LEU A 311 4.87 -23.31 17.94
N VAL A 312 4.95 -23.68 19.23
CA VAL A 312 5.03 -22.76 20.36
C VAL A 312 6.49 -22.36 20.62
N ALA A 313 7.39 -23.34 20.75
CA ALA A 313 8.80 -23.12 21.08
C ALA A 313 9.55 -22.30 20.01
N PHE A 314 9.22 -22.45 18.73
CA PHE A 314 9.84 -21.70 17.64
C PHE A 314 8.89 -20.67 17.03
N ASN A 315 7.92 -20.18 17.81
CA ASN A 315 7.05 -19.08 17.39
C ASN A 315 7.87 -17.78 17.28
N PRO A 316 8.06 -17.19 16.08
CA PRO A 316 8.90 -16.01 15.92
C PRO A 316 8.30 -14.77 16.58
N ALA A 317 6.98 -14.63 16.65
CA ALA A 317 6.34 -13.53 17.37
C ALA A 317 6.64 -13.61 18.88
N SER A 318 6.69 -14.83 19.42
CA SER A 318 7.07 -15.03 20.82
C SER A 318 8.53 -14.73 21.09
N VAL A 319 9.44 -15.24 20.24
CA VAL A 319 10.87 -14.90 20.33
C VAL A 319 11.09 -13.39 20.27
N LEU A 320 10.37 -12.69 19.38
CA LEU A 320 10.45 -11.24 19.27
C LEU A 320 9.97 -10.56 20.55
N VAL A 321 8.78 -10.90 21.05
CA VAL A 321 8.20 -10.26 22.24
C VAL A 321 9.00 -10.55 23.52
N THR A 322 9.53 -11.76 23.69
CA THR A 322 10.26 -12.12 24.92
C THR A 322 11.73 -11.72 24.89
N SER A 323 12.44 -11.99 23.78
CA SER A 323 13.91 -11.84 23.74
C SER A 323 14.34 -10.51 23.14
N LEU A 324 13.81 -10.15 21.97
CA LEU A 324 14.21 -8.94 21.26
C LEU A 324 13.53 -7.69 21.81
N TRP A 325 12.30 -7.81 22.31
CA TRP A 325 11.57 -6.71 22.92
C TRP A 325 11.81 -6.65 24.43
N GLY A 326 11.69 -7.78 25.11
CA GLY A 326 11.83 -7.88 26.57
C GLY A 326 10.54 -7.66 27.35
N GLN A 327 9.38 -7.89 26.71
CA GLN A 327 8.07 -7.70 27.32
C GLN A 327 7.52 -8.99 27.96
N ILE A 328 6.56 -8.88 28.87
CA ILE A 328 6.14 -9.96 29.77
C ILE A 328 4.87 -10.73 29.30
N ASP A 329 4.44 -10.54 28.07
CA ASP A 329 3.19 -11.12 27.54
C ASP A 329 3.17 -12.67 27.57
N ALA A 330 4.34 -13.31 27.54
CA ALA A 330 4.47 -14.76 27.69
C ALA A 330 4.02 -15.27 29.07
N ILE A 331 4.25 -14.49 30.14
CA ILE A 331 3.79 -14.81 31.49
C ILE A 331 2.26 -14.77 31.53
N LEU A 332 1.67 -13.69 30.99
CA LEU A 332 0.23 -13.55 30.86
C LEU A 332 -0.39 -14.72 30.09
N ALA A 333 0.16 -15.05 28.92
CA ALA A 333 -0.37 -16.13 28.09
C ALA A 333 -0.26 -17.52 28.74
N LEU A 334 0.87 -17.83 29.39
CA LEU A 334 1.04 -19.08 30.13
C LEU A 334 -0.03 -19.23 31.22
N LEU A 335 -0.21 -18.20 32.05
CA LEU A 335 -1.18 -18.25 33.14
C LEU A 335 -2.62 -18.31 32.64
N LEU A 336 -2.96 -17.62 31.54
CA LEU A 336 -4.28 -17.73 30.91
C LEU A 336 -4.52 -19.14 30.35
N VAL A 337 -3.51 -19.78 29.75
CA VAL A 337 -3.61 -21.17 29.29
C VAL A 337 -3.80 -22.12 30.49
N LEU A 338 -3.06 -21.94 31.59
CA LEU A 338 -3.23 -22.74 32.81
C LEU A 338 -4.59 -22.52 33.47
N CYS A 339 -5.12 -21.29 33.44
CA CYS A 339 -6.46 -20.95 33.92
C CYS A 339 -7.52 -21.62 33.06
N ALA A 340 -7.46 -21.46 31.73
CA ALA A 340 -8.35 -22.10 30.77
C ALA A 340 -8.32 -23.63 30.92
N HIS A 341 -7.13 -24.20 31.13
CA HIS A 341 -6.97 -25.63 31.36
C HIS A 341 -7.59 -26.09 32.68
N SER A 342 -7.41 -25.33 33.76
CA SER A 342 -8.01 -25.64 35.07
C SER A 342 -9.54 -25.56 35.03
N LEU A 343 -10.10 -24.58 34.30
CA LEU A 343 -11.53 -24.51 33.99
C LEU A 343 -11.99 -25.70 33.14
N TYR A 344 -11.20 -26.10 32.13
CA TYR A 344 -11.50 -27.29 31.33
C TYR A 344 -11.56 -28.56 32.21
N GLU A 345 -10.68 -28.67 33.20
CA GLU A 345 -10.64 -29.80 34.15
C GLU A 345 -11.65 -29.71 35.32
N LYS A 346 -12.55 -28.70 35.34
CA LYS A 346 -13.50 -28.44 36.45
C LYS A 346 -12.83 -28.14 37.81
N LYS A 347 -11.58 -27.68 37.80
CA LYS A 347 -10.84 -27.31 39.02
C LYS A 347 -11.08 -25.84 39.37
N HIS A 348 -12.30 -25.50 39.79
CA HIS A 348 -12.77 -24.12 40.02
C HIS A 348 -11.86 -23.31 40.94
N LEU A 349 -11.49 -23.86 42.11
CA LEU A 349 -10.60 -23.19 43.07
C LEU A 349 -9.25 -22.82 42.41
N LYS A 350 -8.63 -23.78 41.73
CA LYS A 350 -7.36 -23.57 41.03
C LYS A 350 -7.49 -22.51 39.93
N ALA A 351 -8.56 -22.57 39.14
CA ALA A 351 -8.82 -21.60 38.08
C ALA A 351 -8.99 -20.17 38.64
N CYS A 352 -9.77 -20.00 39.71
CA CYS A 352 -9.95 -18.70 40.35
C CYS A 352 -8.65 -18.14 40.93
N LEU A 353 -7.84 -18.97 41.61
CA LEU A 353 -6.56 -18.54 42.17
C LEU A 353 -5.57 -18.12 41.07
N ILE A 354 -5.48 -18.90 39.98
CA ILE A 354 -4.65 -18.51 38.83
C ILE A 354 -5.18 -17.22 38.23
N TYR A 355 -6.49 -17.06 38.06
CA TYR A 355 -7.08 -15.85 37.49
C TYR A 355 -6.77 -14.60 38.31
N ALA A 356 -6.87 -14.68 39.64
CA ALA A 356 -6.46 -13.59 40.53
C ALA A 356 -4.98 -13.23 40.35
N ALA A 357 -4.09 -14.23 40.26
CA ALA A 357 -2.68 -13.99 39.98
C ALA A 357 -2.46 -13.34 38.60
N VAL A 358 -3.23 -13.72 37.56
CA VAL A 358 -3.11 -13.10 36.23
C VAL A 358 -3.56 -11.64 36.25
N LEU A 359 -4.67 -11.33 36.93
CA LEU A 359 -5.15 -9.95 37.09
C LEU A 359 -4.06 -9.08 37.75
N LEU A 360 -3.44 -9.58 38.82
CA LEU A 360 -2.34 -8.90 39.50
C LEU A 360 -1.09 -8.69 38.63
N ILE A 361 -0.93 -9.42 37.51
CA ILE A 361 0.21 -9.27 36.61
C ILE A 361 -0.09 -8.28 35.49
N LYS A 362 -1.27 -8.38 34.85
CA LYS A 362 -1.66 -7.48 33.75
C LYS A 362 -3.18 -7.21 33.75
N PRO A 363 -3.62 -5.94 33.64
CA PRO A 363 -5.04 -5.59 33.51
C PRO A 363 -5.74 -6.24 32.32
N GLN A 364 -4.99 -6.53 31.25
CA GLN A 364 -5.49 -7.22 30.05
C GLN A 364 -6.20 -8.56 30.36
N ALA A 365 -5.91 -9.18 31.51
CA ALA A 365 -6.59 -10.39 31.96
C ALA A 365 -8.10 -10.21 32.23
N LEU A 366 -8.58 -8.98 32.41
CA LEU A 366 -10.02 -8.68 32.53
C LEU A 366 -10.83 -9.20 31.33
N LEU A 367 -10.22 -9.25 30.13
CA LEU A 367 -10.84 -9.79 28.92
C LEU A 367 -11.20 -11.29 29.05
N PHE A 368 -10.57 -12.02 29.96
CA PHE A 368 -10.87 -13.43 30.19
C PHE A 368 -12.06 -13.66 31.16
N GLY A 369 -12.56 -12.61 31.83
CA GLY A 369 -13.68 -12.67 32.77
C GLY A 369 -14.94 -13.32 32.18
N PRO A 370 -15.41 -12.93 30.97
CA PRO A 370 -16.54 -13.59 30.31
C PRO A 370 -16.34 -15.09 30.10
N VAL A 371 -15.11 -15.54 29.83
CA VAL A 371 -14.80 -16.97 29.62
C VAL A 371 -14.98 -17.78 30.91
N ILE A 372 -14.55 -17.23 32.05
CA ILE A 372 -14.76 -17.83 33.38
C ILE A 372 -16.25 -17.91 33.67
N LEU A 373 -16.99 -16.82 33.42
CA LEU A 373 -18.44 -16.79 33.61
C LEU A 373 -19.13 -17.85 32.74
N PHE A 374 -18.74 -17.99 31.47
CA PHE A 374 -19.31 -19.01 30.59
C PHE A 374 -19.06 -20.43 31.11
N ALA A 375 -17.84 -20.72 31.57
CA ALA A 375 -17.52 -22.00 32.20
C ALA A 375 -18.35 -22.23 33.46
N PHE A 376 -18.49 -21.24 34.34
CA PHE A 376 -19.26 -21.39 35.58
C PHE A 376 -20.74 -21.62 35.32
N VAL A 377 -21.34 -20.85 34.42
CA VAL A 377 -22.73 -21.03 34.01
C VAL A 377 -22.94 -22.41 33.40
N TYR A 378 -22.04 -22.87 32.52
CA TYR A 378 -22.11 -24.21 31.94
C TYR A 378 -22.03 -25.32 32.99
N ASP A 379 -21.14 -25.18 33.97
CA ASP A 379 -20.94 -26.16 35.04
C ASP A 379 -22.14 -26.21 35.97
N TRP A 380 -22.68 -25.05 36.34
CA TRP A 380 -23.89 -24.94 37.15
C TRP A 380 -25.12 -25.51 36.42
N MET A 381 -25.29 -25.23 35.12
CA MET A 381 -26.39 -25.77 34.31
C MET A 381 -26.32 -27.31 34.18
N LYS A 382 -25.11 -27.88 34.14
CA LYS A 382 -24.87 -29.32 33.99
C LYS A 382 -24.71 -30.08 35.32
N ALA A 383 -24.67 -29.38 36.46
CA ALA A 383 -24.49 -30.01 37.76
C ALA A 383 -25.76 -30.76 38.20
N HIS A 384 -25.55 -31.96 38.74
CA HIS A 384 -26.62 -32.73 39.38
C HIS A 384 -27.08 -32.07 40.69
N ASP A 385 -26.13 -31.57 41.50
CA ASP A 385 -26.39 -30.72 42.68
C ASP A 385 -25.85 -29.30 42.43
N ARG A 386 -26.77 -28.40 42.07
CA ARG A 386 -26.46 -27.00 41.80
C ARG A 386 -25.98 -26.22 43.03
N LYS A 387 -26.42 -26.60 44.24
CA LYS A 387 -26.05 -25.91 45.49
C LYS A 387 -24.61 -26.26 45.89
N SER A 388 -24.23 -27.52 45.75
CA SER A 388 -22.84 -27.96 45.95
C SER A 388 -21.90 -27.30 44.93
N GLU A 389 -22.30 -27.24 43.67
CA GLU A 389 -21.46 -26.62 42.63
C GLU A 389 -21.30 -25.10 42.85
N LEU A 390 -22.39 -24.41 43.24
CA LEU A 390 -22.33 -22.99 43.63
C LEU A 390 -21.39 -22.75 44.83
N LYS A 391 -21.40 -23.65 45.84
CA LYS A 391 -20.46 -23.56 46.98
C LYS A 391 -19.01 -23.70 46.53
N LYS A 392 -18.69 -24.58 45.57
CA LYS A 392 -17.32 -24.72 45.04
C LYS A 392 -16.88 -23.47 44.29
N MET A 393 -17.77 -22.89 43.48
CA MET A 393 -17.52 -21.62 42.78
C MET A 393 -17.30 -20.48 43.77
N ALA A 394 -18.18 -20.34 44.77
CA ALA A 394 -18.08 -19.32 45.80
C ALA A 394 -16.80 -19.46 46.64
N ARG A 395 -16.38 -20.69 46.99
CA ARG A 395 -15.09 -20.95 47.65
C ARG A 395 -13.91 -20.53 46.76
N GLY A 396 -13.98 -20.82 45.46
CA GLY A 396 -12.96 -20.39 44.50
C GLY A 396 -12.85 -18.87 44.40
N VAL A 397 -13.98 -18.19 44.23
CA VAL A 397 -14.04 -16.72 44.18
C VAL A 397 -13.58 -16.09 45.49
N GLY A 398 -14.04 -16.60 46.64
CA GLY A 398 -13.61 -16.12 47.95
C GLY A 398 -12.10 -16.26 48.17
N ALA A 399 -11.51 -17.41 47.81
CA ALA A 399 -10.07 -17.62 47.89
C ALA A 399 -9.28 -16.72 46.94
N ALA A 400 -9.80 -16.46 45.73
CA ALA A 400 -9.22 -15.53 44.77
C ALA A 400 -9.25 -14.08 45.25
N VAL A 401 -10.34 -13.63 45.87
CA VAL A 401 -10.45 -12.30 46.48
C VAL A 401 -9.46 -12.17 47.65
N LEU A 402 -9.37 -13.18 48.51
CA LEU A 402 -8.38 -13.19 49.61
C LEU A 402 -6.95 -13.11 49.10
N LEU A 403 -6.60 -13.88 48.06
CA LEU A 403 -5.28 -13.81 47.42
C LEU A 403 -5.03 -12.42 46.82
N PHE A 404 -6.02 -11.86 46.11
CA PHE A 404 -5.91 -10.54 45.50
C PHE A 404 -5.65 -9.46 46.55
N VAL A 405 -6.45 -9.44 47.63
CA VAL A 405 -6.28 -8.50 48.74
C VAL A 405 -4.92 -8.69 49.42
N ALA A 406 -4.54 -9.93 49.74
CA ALA A 406 -3.27 -10.21 50.39
C ALA A 406 -2.05 -9.75 49.54
N ALA A 407 -2.14 -9.83 48.21
CA ALA A 407 -1.07 -9.42 47.31
C ALA A 407 -0.97 -7.89 47.12
N ILE A 408 -2.05 -7.13 47.34
CA ILE A 408 -2.02 -5.66 47.20
C ILE A 408 -1.69 -4.94 48.51
N VAL A 409 -1.92 -5.57 49.67
CA VAL A 409 -1.69 -4.96 51.00
C VAL A 409 -0.25 -4.46 51.19
N PRO A 410 0.81 -5.19 50.80
CA PRO A 410 2.18 -4.69 50.94
C PRO A 410 2.51 -3.45 50.09
N PHE A 411 1.65 -3.11 49.13
CA PHE A 411 1.78 -1.96 48.23
C PHE A 411 0.80 -0.83 48.56
N TRP A 412 0.11 -0.92 49.70
CA TRP A 412 -0.97 0.00 50.03
C TRP A 412 -0.48 1.43 50.29
N GLY A 413 0.68 1.59 50.95
CA GLY A 413 1.31 2.91 51.14
C GLY A 413 0.45 3.94 51.88
N GLY A 414 -0.60 3.52 52.59
CA GLY A 414 -1.58 4.42 53.23
C GLY A 414 -2.58 5.08 52.28
N GLN A 415 -2.69 4.63 51.02
CA GLN A 415 -3.67 5.14 50.06
C GLN A 415 -5.13 4.82 50.46
N GLY A 416 -6.13 5.36 49.77
CA GLY A 416 -7.55 5.02 50.04
C GLY A 416 -7.87 3.53 49.81
N PRO A 417 -8.95 2.98 50.39
CA PRO A 417 -9.28 1.54 50.28
C PRO A 417 -9.59 1.07 48.83
N LEU A 418 -9.88 2.00 47.91
CA LEU A 418 -10.17 1.72 46.50
C LEU A 418 -9.01 2.05 45.55
N TRP A 419 -7.83 2.41 46.09
CA TRP A 419 -6.67 2.87 45.29
C TRP A 419 -6.34 1.95 44.11
N ILE A 420 -6.46 0.63 44.31
CA ILE A 420 -6.15 -0.35 43.28
C ILE A 420 -7.13 -0.24 42.10
N PHE A 421 -8.40 0.08 42.33
CA PHE A 421 -9.37 0.27 41.24
C PHE A 421 -9.07 1.55 40.46
N ASP A 422 -8.71 2.62 41.16
CA ASP A 422 -8.29 3.88 40.54
C ASP A 422 -7.07 3.66 39.66
N ARG A 423 -6.10 2.83 40.11
CA ARG A 423 -4.93 2.42 39.30
C ARG A 423 -5.31 1.63 38.05
N TYR A 424 -6.19 0.63 38.16
CA TYR A 424 -6.63 -0.12 36.97
C TYR A 424 -7.39 0.78 35.99
N LEU A 425 -8.20 1.71 36.50
CA LEU A 425 -8.93 2.66 35.67
C LEU A 425 -8.00 3.66 35.00
N SER A 426 -7.04 4.23 35.75
CA SER A 426 -6.05 5.16 35.22
C SER A 426 -5.21 4.51 34.13
N THR A 427 -4.70 3.29 34.37
CA THR A 427 -3.93 2.51 33.37
C THR A 427 -4.75 2.23 32.11
N ALA A 428 -6.04 1.89 32.26
CA ALA A 428 -6.92 1.64 31.11
C ALA A 428 -7.19 2.92 30.28
N THR A 429 -7.08 4.09 30.89
CA THR A 429 -7.24 5.41 30.24
C THR A 429 -5.91 6.07 29.85
N SER A 430 -4.77 5.53 30.27
CA SER A 430 -3.43 6.12 30.00
C SER A 430 -3.13 6.26 28.50
N TYR A 431 -3.77 5.47 27.66
CA TYR A 431 -3.66 5.52 26.21
C TYR A 431 -5.02 5.78 25.58
N ALA A 432 -5.54 7.00 25.75
CA ALA A 432 -6.83 7.45 25.24
C ALA A 432 -6.81 7.68 23.70
N TYR A 433 -6.37 6.68 22.95
CA TYR A 433 -6.23 6.70 21.50
C TYR A 433 -7.05 5.58 20.85
N ALA A 434 -7.63 5.86 19.69
CA ALA A 434 -8.36 4.87 18.91
C ALA A 434 -7.51 3.63 18.58
N SER A 435 -6.21 3.81 18.30
CA SER A 435 -5.23 2.73 18.21
C SER A 435 -3.83 3.25 18.54
N VAL A 436 -2.98 2.41 19.13
CA VAL A 436 -1.57 2.74 19.41
C VAL A 436 -0.67 1.73 18.72
N ASN A 437 -0.21 2.09 17.53
CA ASN A 437 0.58 1.26 16.60
C ASN A 437 -0.04 -0.12 16.29
N ALA A 438 -1.28 -0.40 16.71
CA ALA A 438 -1.86 -1.71 16.57
C ALA A 438 -2.47 -1.89 15.18
N PHE A 439 -2.14 -3.03 14.55
CA PHE A 439 -2.73 -3.44 13.30
C PHE A 439 -4.17 -3.92 13.51
N ASN A 440 -5.11 -3.00 13.67
CA ASN A 440 -6.51 -3.29 14.00
C ASN A 440 -7.48 -2.47 13.13
N LEU A 441 -8.78 -2.54 13.41
CA LEU A 441 -9.79 -1.80 12.65
C LEU A 441 -9.50 -0.29 12.60
N PHE A 442 -9.09 0.32 13.71
CA PHE A 442 -8.84 1.76 13.75
C PHE A 442 -7.52 2.15 13.06
N GLY A 443 -6.48 1.31 13.12
CA GLY A 443 -5.27 1.44 12.30
C GLY A 443 -5.59 1.36 10.79
N LEU A 444 -6.48 0.46 10.38
CA LEU A 444 -6.98 0.36 9.00
C LEU A 444 -7.71 1.63 8.55
N LEU A 445 -8.49 2.24 9.45
CA LEU A 445 -9.24 3.48 9.18
C LEU A 445 -8.37 4.74 9.21
N GLY A 446 -7.06 4.60 9.46
CA GLY A 446 -6.14 5.74 9.57
C GLY A 446 -6.24 6.51 10.89
N ALA A 447 -6.84 5.90 11.91
CA ALA A 447 -7.01 6.48 13.25
C ALA A 447 -5.93 6.01 14.24
N ASN A 448 -4.73 5.70 13.76
CA ASN A 448 -3.59 5.43 14.64
C ASN A 448 -3.16 6.73 15.32
N TRP A 449 -2.94 6.70 16.63
CA TRP A 449 -2.67 7.89 17.46
C TRP A 449 -3.76 8.97 17.44
N ALA A 450 -4.92 8.72 16.83
CA ALA A 450 -6.07 9.61 16.93
C ALA A 450 -6.71 9.48 18.33
N ALA A 451 -7.14 10.58 18.92
CA ALA A 451 -7.83 10.56 20.22
C ALA A 451 -9.06 9.64 20.18
N ASP A 452 -9.29 8.85 21.25
CA ASP A 452 -10.44 7.94 21.34
C ASP A 452 -11.80 8.69 21.38
N SER A 453 -11.76 9.97 21.72
CA SER A 453 -12.88 10.93 21.66
C SER A 453 -13.21 11.40 20.24
N GLY A 454 -12.31 11.18 19.27
CA GLY A 454 -12.52 11.52 17.87
C GLY A 454 -13.74 10.81 17.27
N THR A 455 -14.46 11.50 16.37
CA THR A 455 -15.73 11.01 15.81
C THR A 455 -15.52 10.22 14.53
N PHE A 456 -16.14 9.04 14.43
CA PHE A 456 -16.24 8.25 13.21
C PHE A 456 -17.71 7.96 12.91
N LEU A 457 -18.20 8.45 11.77
CA LEU A 457 -19.63 8.48 11.42
C LEU A 457 -20.46 9.23 12.49
N LEU A 458 -21.22 8.50 13.31
CA LEU A 458 -22.19 9.05 14.28
C LEU A 458 -21.66 9.07 15.73
N PHE A 459 -20.61 8.31 16.05
CA PHE A 459 -20.14 8.11 17.43
C PHE A 459 -18.61 8.21 17.52
N SER A 460 -18.10 8.44 18.73
CA SER A 460 -16.65 8.44 18.96
C SER A 460 -16.04 7.04 18.82
N TYR A 461 -14.72 6.97 18.55
CA TYR A 461 -13.99 5.70 18.51
C TYR A 461 -14.15 4.88 19.79
N LYS A 462 -14.18 5.55 20.94
CA LYS A 462 -14.46 4.95 22.25
C LYS A 462 -15.82 4.25 22.31
N VAL A 463 -16.89 4.92 21.87
CA VAL A 463 -18.25 4.35 21.84
C VAL A 463 -18.32 3.16 20.89
N TRP A 464 -17.74 3.29 19.68
CA TRP A 464 -17.63 2.18 18.73
C TRP A 464 -16.85 1.00 19.32
N GLY A 465 -15.73 1.25 19.98
CA GLY A 465 -14.90 0.22 20.57
C GLY A 465 -15.63 -0.54 21.68
N PHE A 466 -16.35 0.13 22.60
CA PHE A 466 -17.18 -0.56 23.60
C PHE A 466 -18.31 -1.39 22.99
N PHE A 467 -19.00 -0.83 21.98
CA PHE A 467 -20.04 -1.56 21.26
C PHE A 467 -19.48 -2.84 20.62
N LEU A 468 -18.33 -2.76 19.96
CA LEU A 468 -17.68 -3.89 19.31
C LEU A 468 -17.15 -4.92 20.31
N ILE A 469 -16.62 -4.52 21.46
CA ILE A 469 -16.30 -5.42 22.57
C ILE A 469 -17.55 -6.20 23.00
N GLY A 470 -18.69 -5.49 23.16
CA GLY A 470 -19.99 -6.11 23.45
C GLY A 470 -20.39 -7.15 22.41
N CYS A 471 -20.25 -6.85 21.11
CA CYS A 471 -20.50 -7.79 20.02
C CYS A 471 -19.59 -9.03 20.11
N VAL A 472 -18.31 -8.87 20.43
CA VAL A 472 -17.36 -9.98 20.60
C VAL A 472 -17.77 -10.88 21.78
N VAL A 473 -18.16 -10.31 22.92
CA VAL A 473 -18.61 -11.07 24.09
C VAL A 473 -19.90 -11.83 23.79
N VAL A 474 -20.87 -11.19 23.12
CA VAL A 474 -22.13 -11.84 22.71
C VAL A 474 -21.87 -12.98 21.71
N ALA A 475 -21.02 -12.75 20.69
CA ALA A 475 -20.66 -13.79 19.73
C ALA A 475 -19.96 -14.98 20.41
N SER A 476 -19.04 -14.72 21.34
CA SER A 476 -18.39 -15.72 22.18
C SER A 476 -19.39 -16.56 22.98
N ALA A 477 -20.39 -15.91 23.59
CA ALA A 477 -21.46 -16.60 24.31
C ALA A 477 -22.29 -17.49 23.36
N VAL A 478 -22.63 -17.00 22.16
CA VAL A 478 -23.34 -17.79 21.13
C VAL A 478 -22.53 -19.01 20.72
N PHE A 479 -21.23 -18.85 20.47
CA PHE A 479 -20.35 -19.96 20.09
C PHE A 479 -20.27 -21.02 21.19
N PHE A 480 -20.21 -20.60 22.45
CA PHE A 480 -20.16 -21.52 23.58
C PHE A 480 -21.50 -22.22 23.85
N PHE A 481 -22.61 -21.48 23.94
CA PHE A 481 -23.89 -21.97 24.44
C PHE A 481 -24.86 -22.50 23.38
N LYS A 482 -24.70 -22.20 22.07
CA LYS A 482 -25.65 -22.69 21.05
C LYS A 482 -25.66 -24.21 20.91
N LYS A 483 -24.49 -24.83 21.07
CA LYS A 483 -24.30 -26.30 21.17
C LYS A 483 -23.31 -26.56 22.31
N PRO A 484 -23.75 -26.54 23.58
CA PRO A 484 -22.85 -26.49 24.72
C PRO A 484 -21.84 -27.64 24.74
N ASP A 485 -20.54 -27.32 24.67
CA ASP A 485 -19.44 -28.28 24.77
C ASP A 485 -18.21 -27.60 25.38
N ARG A 486 -17.67 -28.18 26.46
CA ARG A 486 -16.49 -27.65 27.17
C ARG A 486 -15.24 -27.61 26.28
N LYS A 487 -15.15 -28.45 25.26
CA LYS A 487 -14.04 -28.43 24.28
C LYS A 487 -13.88 -27.08 23.57
N LYS A 488 -14.94 -26.27 23.55
CA LYS A 488 -14.94 -24.94 22.95
C LYS A 488 -14.34 -23.84 23.82
N LEU A 489 -13.99 -24.13 25.08
CA LEU A 489 -13.51 -23.11 26.01
C LEU A 489 -12.28 -22.36 25.47
N TYR A 490 -11.31 -23.10 24.91
CA TYR A 490 -10.08 -22.52 24.36
C TYR A 490 -10.34 -21.66 23.10
N ILE A 491 -11.20 -22.11 22.18
CA ILE A 491 -11.49 -21.35 20.95
C ILE A 491 -12.29 -20.07 21.26
N VAL A 492 -13.19 -20.12 22.24
CA VAL A 492 -13.94 -18.96 22.71
C VAL A 492 -13.02 -17.97 23.42
N ALA A 493 -12.10 -18.45 24.26
CA ALA A 493 -11.10 -17.60 24.87
C ALA A 493 -10.21 -16.89 23.83
N ALA A 494 -9.72 -17.64 22.84
CA ALA A 494 -8.96 -17.06 21.74
C ALA A 494 -9.77 -16.03 20.94
N PHE A 495 -11.08 -16.28 20.74
CA PHE A 495 -11.97 -15.38 20.04
C PHE A 495 -12.15 -14.05 20.77
N VAL A 496 -12.24 -14.05 22.10
CA VAL A 496 -12.31 -12.80 22.87
C VAL A 496 -11.04 -11.98 22.70
N PHE A 497 -9.86 -12.55 22.91
CA PHE A 497 -8.60 -11.81 22.76
C PHE A 497 -8.37 -11.31 21.33
N ALA A 498 -8.54 -12.17 20.33
CA ALA A 498 -8.36 -11.77 18.93
C ALA A 498 -9.40 -10.73 18.49
N GLY A 499 -10.65 -10.86 18.94
CA GLY A 499 -11.73 -9.94 18.58
C GLY A 499 -11.59 -8.58 19.22
N VAL A 500 -11.27 -8.53 20.52
CA VAL A 500 -11.02 -7.27 21.21
C VAL A 500 -9.81 -6.56 20.62
N PHE A 501 -8.68 -7.26 20.42
CA PHE A 501 -7.51 -6.66 19.75
C PHE A 501 -7.86 -6.08 18.37
N THR A 502 -8.64 -6.80 17.57
CA THR A 502 -8.92 -6.40 16.18
C THR A 502 -9.96 -5.29 16.09
N LEU A 503 -10.91 -5.20 17.02
CA LEU A 503 -12.09 -4.33 16.89
C LEU A 503 -12.21 -3.23 17.95
N ALA A 504 -11.48 -3.30 19.06
CA ALA A 504 -11.58 -2.33 20.15
C ALA A 504 -10.61 -1.14 19.99
N HIS A 505 -10.90 -0.08 20.75
CA HIS A 505 -10.06 1.11 20.91
C HIS A 505 -9.01 0.89 22.02
N ASN A 506 -8.01 1.78 22.16
CA ASN A 506 -6.95 1.71 23.16
C ASN A 506 -6.11 0.42 23.07
N MET A 507 -5.94 -0.12 21.87
CA MET A 507 -5.18 -1.36 21.63
C MET A 507 -3.74 -1.04 21.26
N HIS A 508 -2.81 -1.83 21.83
CA HIS A 508 -1.39 -1.85 21.48
C HIS A 508 -1.02 -3.05 20.61
N GLU A 509 0.08 -2.92 19.88
CA GLU A 509 0.54 -3.85 18.85
C GLU A 509 0.73 -5.30 19.32
N ARG A 510 0.89 -5.53 20.62
CA ARG A 510 1.17 -6.84 21.24
C ARG A 510 -0.05 -7.55 21.82
N TYR A 511 -1.19 -6.87 21.98
CA TYR A 511 -2.34 -7.40 22.74
C TYR A 511 -3.00 -8.64 22.12
N LEU A 512 -2.68 -8.97 20.87
CA LEU A 512 -3.10 -10.21 20.21
C LEU A 512 -2.44 -11.47 20.80
N PHE A 513 -1.28 -11.33 21.46
CA PHE A 513 -0.40 -12.44 21.85
C PHE A 513 -1.11 -13.62 22.55
N PRO A 514 -1.99 -13.43 23.57
CA PRO A 514 -2.61 -14.53 24.28
C PRO A 514 -3.51 -15.43 23.41
N ALA A 515 -4.04 -14.92 22.30
CA ALA A 515 -4.92 -15.68 21.41
C ALA A 515 -4.20 -16.86 20.74
N ILE A 516 -2.91 -16.72 20.44
CA ILE A 516 -2.12 -17.70 19.68
C ILE A 516 -2.00 -19.04 20.43
N PRO A 517 -1.48 -19.11 21.67
CA PRO A 517 -1.40 -20.38 22.39
C PRO A 517 -2.77 -20.94 22.77
N LEU A 518 -3.79 -20.09 22.99
CA LEU A 518 -5.18 -20.55 23.17
C LEU A 518 -5.72 -21.26 21.91
N LEU A 519 -5.35 -20.83 20.71
CA LEU A 519 -5.70 -21.52 19.46
C LEU A 519 -4.99 -22.85 19.29
N VAL A 520 -3.72 -22.94 19.70
CA VAL A 520 -2.99 -24.22 19.75
C VAL A 520 -3.73 -25.19 20.69
N MET A 521 -4.14 -24.72 21.87
CA MET A 521 -4.94 -25.50 22.82
C MET A 521 -6.31 -25.89 22.24
N ALA A 522 -6.98 -24.98 21.53
CA ALA A 522 -8.25 -25.26 20.86
C ALA A 522 -8.12 -26.35 19.78
N TYR A 523 -7.01 -26.36 19.03
CA TYR A 523 -6.75 -27.40 18.04
C TYR A 523 -6.61 -28.79 18.67
N ILE A 524 -5.98 -28.91 19.84
CA ILE A 524 -5.83 -30.19 20.56
C ILE A 524 -7.21 -30.84 20.77
N GLU A 525 -8.22 -30.04 21.12
CA GLU A 525 -9.58 -30.51 21.43
C GLU A 525 -10.49 -30.63 20.20
N LEU A 526 -10.40 -29.70 19.24
CA LEU A 526 -11.33 -29.60 18.10
C LEU A 526 -10.86 -30.30 16.83
N ARG A 527 -9.55 -30.50 16.67
CA ARG A 527 -8.92 -31.15 15.49
C ARG A 527 -9.26 -30.52 14.15
N ASP A 528 -9.59 -29.24 14.15
CA ASP A 528 -9.90 -28.49 12.95
C ASP A 528 -8.66 -27.78 12.41
N LYS A 529 -8.23 -28.14 11.20
CA LYS A 529 -7.03 -27.57 10.56
C LYS A 529 -7.11 -26.04 10.38
N ARG A 530 -8.33 -25.48 10.31
CA ARG A 530 -8.54 -24.04 10.14
C ARG A 530 -8.23 -23.28 11.42
N VAL A 531 -8.44 -23.88 12.59
CA VAL A 531 -8.08 -23.29 13.90
C VAL A 531 -6.55 -23.15 14.02
N LEU A 532 -5.82 -24.21 13.64
CA LEU A 532 -4.36 -24.18 13.63
C LEU A 532 -3.81 -23.19 12.58
N ALA A 533 -4.47 -23.07 11.41
CA ALA A 533 -4.14 -22.05 10.43
C ALA A 533 -4.37 -20.62 10.94
N CYS A 534 -5.39 -20.38 11.77
CA CYS A 534 -5.59 -19.08 12.43
C CYS A 534 -4.46 -18.78 13.42
N ALA A 535 -3.97 -19.78 14.17
CA ALA A 535 -2.83 -19.60 15.08
C ALA A 535 -1.57 -19.15 14.33
N ALA A 536 -1.29 -19.79 13.18
CA ALA A 536 -0.17 -19.41 12.31
C ALA A 536 -0.36 -18.02 11.70
N GLY A 537 -1.58 -17.70 11.23
CA GLY A 537 -1.91 -16.38 10.69
C GLY A 537 -1.72 -15.26 11.72
N PHE A 538 -2.24 -15.42 12.94
CA PHE A 538 -2.10 -14.43 14.00
C PHE A 538 -0.66 -14.31 14.50
N THR A 539 0.12 -15.39 14.41
CA THR A 539 1.57 -15.33 14.66
C THR A 539 2.26 -14.42 13.65
N VAL A 540 1.94 -14.56 12.35
CA VAL A 540 2.53 -13.73 11.30
C VAL A 540 2.11 -12.26 11.46
N THR A 541 0.83 -11.99 11.69
CA THR A 541 0.37 -10.60 11.84
C THR A 541 0.92 -9.95 13.10
N LEU A 542 1.02 -10.68 14.21
CA LEU A 542 1.65 -10.17 15.43
C LEU A 542 3.15 -9.94 15.26
N LEU A 543 3.86 -10.88 14.62
CA LEU A 543 5.29 -10.71 14.30
C LEU A 543 5.50 -9.44 13.47
N PHE A 544 4.66 -9.23 12.46
CA PHE A 544 4.77 -8.06 11.58
C PHE A 544 4.44 -6.77 12.33
N ASN A 545 3.40 -6.78 13.17
CA ASN A 545 2.98 -5.64 13.96
C ASN A 545 4.05 -5.22 14.98
N ALA A 546 4.39 -6.13 15.88
CA ALA A 546 5.40 -5.86 16.91
C ALA A 546 6.80 -5.65 16.27
N GLY A 547 7.17 -6.42 15.26
CA GLY A 547 8.45 -6.23 14.59
C GLY A 547 8.59 -4.87 13.92
N THR A 548 7.53 -4.35 13.33
CA THR A 548 7.55 -3.01 12.73
C THR A 548 7.80 -1.94 13.79
N VAL A 549 7.09 -1.99 14.92
CA VAL A 549 7.26 -1.03 16.02
C VAL A 549 8.64 -1.17 16.66
N LEU A 550 9.16 -2.38 16.81
CA LEU A 550 10.49 -2.59 17.37
C LEU A 550 11.60 -2.04 16.46
N SER A 551 11.43 -2.11 15.13
CA SER A 551 12.41 -1.62 14.17
C SER A 551 12.30 -0.13 13.89
N LEU A 552 11.08 0.44 13.90
CA LEU A 552 10.83 1.81 13.43
C LEU A 552 10.29 2.75 14.52
N GLY A 553 10.00 2.25 15.73
CA GLY A 553 9.32 3.01 16.77
C GLY A 553 7.86 3.27 16.43
N ASN A 554 7.42 4.52 16.53
CA ASN A 554 6.03 4.89 16.27
C ASN A 554 5.71 4.90 14.77
N ILE A 555 4.54 4.36 14.43
CA ILE A 555 4.11 4.25 13.03
C ILE A 555 3.16 5.41 12.70
N PRO A 556 3.45 6.23 11.68
CA PRO A 556 2.54 7.30 11.24
C PRO A 556 1.14 6.79 10.85
N ALA A 557 0.11 7.60 11.05
CA ALA A 557 -1.29 7.21 10.77
C ALA A 557 -1.60 7.04 9.26
N ASP A 558 -0.82 7.69 8.41
CA ASP A 558 -0.85 7.59 6.96
C ASP A 558 0.07 6.49 6.41
N ASP A 559 0.80 5.77 7.28
CA ASP A 559 1.67 4.68 6.85
C ASP A 559 0.87 3.57 6.15
N ILE A 560 1.31 3.25 4.93
CA ILE A 560 0.62 2.27 4.11
C ILE A 560 0.73 0.85 4.65
N VAL A 561 1.88 0.49 5.24
CA VAL A 561 2.12 -0.86 5.72
C VAL A 561 1.25 -1.12 6.94
N LEU A 562 1.12 -0.13 7.83
CA LEU A 562 0.13 -0.13 8.91
C LEU A 562 -1.28 -0.42 8.38
N ARG A 563 -1.76 0.33 7.38
CA ARG A 563 -3.13 0.17 6.85
C ARG A 563 -3.32 -1.19 6.18
N LEU A 564 -2.39 -1.62 5.34
CA LEU A 564 -2.46 -2.92 4.66
C LEU A 564 -2.40 -4.09 5.63
N ALA A 565 -1.48 -4.06 6.60
CA ALA A 565 -1.33 -5.12 7.59
C ALA A 565 -2.52 -5.15 8.56
N SER A 566 -3.09 -3.99 8.91
CA SER A 566 -4.37 -3.88 9.62
C SER A 566 -5.51 -4.53 8.84
N GLY A 567 -5.58 -4.28 7.52
CA GLY A 567 -6.54 -4.93 6.63
C GLY A 567 -6.41 -6.46 6.61
N VAL A 568 -5.18 -6.98 6.56
CA VAL A 568 -4.90 -8.42 6.65
C VAL A 568 -5.35 -8.98 8.01
N GLN A 569 -5.08 -8.28 9.12
CA GLN A 569 -5.51 -8.69 10.44
C GLN A 569 -7.05 -8.73 10.56
N VAL A 570 -7.75 -7.71 10.06
CA VAL A 570 -9.23 -7.66 10.05
C VAL A 570 -9.82 -8.81 9.21
N LEU A 571 -9.27 -9.07 8.03
CA LEU A 571 -9.69 -10.19 7.17
C LEU A 571 -9.42 -11.56 7.82
N LEU A 572 -8.28 -11.70 8.49
CA LEU A 572 -7.92 -12.91 9.22
C LEU A 572 -8.87 -13.14 10.41
N PHE A 573 -9.21 -12.09 11.16
CA PHE A 573 -10.21 -12.17 12.22
C PHE A 573 -11.60 -12.50 11.69
N ALA A 574 -12.02 -11.90 10.56
CA ALA A 574 -13.29 -12.25 9.92
C ALA A 574 -13.33 -13.72 9.47
N TYR A 575 -12.22 -14.25 8.95
CA TYR A 575 -12.08 -15.67 8.66
C TYR A 575 -12.16 -16.52 9.94
N PHE A 576 -11.50 -16.11 11.02
CA PHE A 576 -11.55 -16.81 12.30
C PHE A 576 -12.97 -16.80 12.90
N ALA A 577 -13.70 -15.68 12.83
CA ALA A 577 -15.11 -15.60 13.22
C ALA A 577 -15.98 -16.56 12.43
N TRP A 578 -15.76 -16.69 11.13
CA TRP A 578 -16.42 -17.68 10.28
C TRP A 578 -16.07 -19.12 10.70
N VAL A 579 -14.80 -19.41 11.03
CA VAL A 579 -14.38 -20.72 11.56
C VAL A 579 -15.09 -21.02 12.88
N CYS A 580 -15.13 -20.07 13.81
CA CYS A 580 -15.85 -20.21 15.08
C CYS A 580 -17.34 -20.49 14.84
N TYR A 581 -17.99 -19.76 13.93
CA TYR A 581 -19.38 -20.04 13.57
C TYR A 581 -19.56 -21.44 12.97
N ASP A 582 -18.70 -21.85 12.03
CA ASP A 582 -18.85 -23.14 11.35
C ASP A 582 -18.58 -24.34 12.29
N VAL A 583 -17.56 -24.23 13.14
CA VAL A 583 -17.19 -25.26 14.12
C VAL A 583 -18.16 -25.26 15.30
N CYS A 584 -18.41 -24.11 15.92
CA CYS A 584 -19.14 -24.05 17.17
C CYS A 584 -20.67 -24.05 16.98
N VAL A 585 -21.18 -23.43 15.92
CA VAL A 585 -22.64 -23.34 15.67
C VAL A 585 -23.08 -24.45 14.71
N ARG A 586 -22.43 -24.57 13.54
CA ARG A 586 -22.81 -25.60 12.56
C ARG A 586 -22.32 -26.99 12.93
N GLY A 587 -21.25 -27.10 13.73
CA GLY A 587 -20.68 -28.40 14.11
C GLY A 587 -19.88 -29.05 12.99
N ARG A 588 -19.46 -28.27 11.97
CA ARG A 588 -18.69 -28.78 10.83
C ARG A 588 -17.21 -28.60 11.11
N THR A 589 -16.49 -29.69 11.29
CA THR A 589 -15.03 -29.69 11.44
C THR A 589 -14.35 -30.09 10.13
N SER A 590 -13.18 -29.52 9.88
CA SER A 590 -12.30 -29.94 8.78
C SER A 590 -10.99 -30.48 9.33
N ALA A 591 -10.91 -31.81 9.43
CA ALA A 591 -9.67 -32.49 9.74
C ALA A 591 -8.72 -32.49 8.53
N PHE A 592 -7.43 -32.80 8.79
CA PHE A 592 -6.51 -33.19 7.73
C PHE A 592 -6.96 -34.54 7.16
N LYS A 593 -7.15 -34.61 5.83
CA LYS A 593 -7.62 -35.83 5.14
C LYS A 593 -6.49 -36.85 5.00
N THR A 594 -6.81 -38.14 5.08
CA THR A 594 -5.92 -39.25 4.73
C THR A 594 -5.73 -39.32 3.22
N ALA A 595 -4.58 -39.85 2.78
CA ALA A 595 -4.29 -40.07 1.36
C ALA A 595 -5.19 -41.15 0.71
N GLU A 596 -5.94 -41.91 1.51
CA GLU A 596 -6.79 -43.04 1.06
C GLU A 596 -8.22 -42.63 0.65
N GLU A 597 -8.67 -41.39 0.86
CA GLU A 597 -10.05 -40.94 0.58
C GLU A 597 -10.26 -40.23 -0.79
N GLU A 598 -9.34 -40.35 -1.75
CA GLU A 598 -9.60 -39.96 -3.16
C GLU A 598 -9.92 -41.22 -3.99
N ALA A 599 -11.19 -41.42 -4.36
CA ALA A 599 -11.59 -42.48 -5.29
C ALA A 599 -10.78 -42.38 -6.61
N PRO A 600 -10.31 -43.50 -7.19
CA PRO A 600 -9.45 -43.46 -8.36
C PRO A 600 -10.27 -43.07 -9.60
N ALA A 601 -10.21 -41.80 -10.00
CA ALA A 601 -10.56 -41.41 -11.37
C ALA A 601 -9.66 -42.19 -12.34
N SER A 602 -10.22 -42.60 -13.49
CA SER A 602 -9.48 -43.36 -14.49
C SER A 602 -8.23 -42.58 -14.94
N ALA A 603 -7.16 -43.28 -15.32
CA ALA A 603 -5.93 -42.64 -15.79
C ALA A 603 -6.20 -41.65 -16.93
N ARG A 604 -7.13 -41.99 -17.84
CA ARG A 604 -7.58 -41.13 -18.94
C ARG A 604 -8.27 -39.85 -18.45
N GLU A 605 -9.13 -39.90 -17.44
CA GLU A 605 -9.75 -38.70 -16.85
C GLU A 605 -8.75 -37.81 -16.11
N LYS A 606 -7.67 -38.40 -15.57
CA LYS A 606 -6.57 -37.66 -14.94
C LYS A 606 -5.62 -37.02 -15.96
N ILE A 607 -5.53 -37.57 -17.18
CA ILE A 607 -4.66 -37.13 -18.27
C ILE A 607 -5.41 -36.19 -19.25
N ALA A 608 -6.74 -36.29 -19.35
CA ALA A 608 -7.52 -35.49 -20.28
C ALA A 608 -7.34 -33.99 -20.01
N SER A 609 -6.68 -33.31 -20.94
CA SER A 609 -6.45 -31.88 -20.89
C SER A 609 -7.78 -31.10 -20.88
N VAL A 610 -7.85 -30.02 -20.12
CA VAL A 610 -9.00 -29.11 -20.18
C VAL A 610 -8.99 -28.42 -21.54
N ARG A 611 -9.81 -28.93 -22.47
CA ARG A 611 -9.93 -28.35 -23.82
C ARG A 611 -10.70 -27.03 -23.77
N ALA A 612 -10.22 -26.03 -24.51
CA ALA A 612 -10.97 -24.80 -24.73
C ALA A 612 -12.33 -25.10 -25.39
N GLN A 613 -13.33 -24.31 -25.01
CA GLN A 613 -14.63 -24.35 -25.67
C GLN A 613 -14.48 -23.84 -27.12
N LYS A 614 -15.15 -24.50 -28.07
CA LYS A 614 -15.30 -23.95 -29.44
C LYS A 614 -15.93 -22.56 -29.33
N LEU A 615 -15.49 -21.59 -30.14
CA LEU A 615 -15.97 -20.20 -30.06
C LEU A 615 -17.51 -20.11 -30.13
N GLY A 616 -18.15 -20.99 -30.93
CA GLY A 616 -19.61 -21.05 -31.01
C GLY A 616 -20.22 -19.72 -31.43
N TRP A 617 -19.63 -19.10 -32.46
CA TRP A 617 -20.05 -17.80 -33.00
C TRP A 617 -21.45 -17.89 -33.62
N LYS A 618 -22.33 -16.97 -33.25
CA LYS A 618 -23.73 -16.90 -33.72
C LYS A 618 -23.96 -15.56 -34.43
N ARG A 619 -24.98 -15.46 -35.29
CA ARG A 619 -25.39 -14.18 -35.89
C ARG A 619 -25.62 -13.07 -34.85
N LYS A 620 -26.17 -13.43 -33.67
CA LYS A 620 -26.33 -12.51 -32.53
C LYS A 620 -25.00 -11.95 -32.00
N ASP A 621 -23.91 -12.71 -32.07
CA ASP A 621 -22.59 -12.23 -31.64
C ASP A 621 -22.08 -11.12 -32.58
N THR A 622 -22.26 -11.28 -33.90
CA THR A 622 -21.92 -10.22 -34.88
C THR A 622 -22.71 -8.95 -34.63
N LEU A 623 -24.03 -9.05 -34.41
CA LEU A 623 -24.88 -7.88 -34.16
C LEU A 623 -24.53 -7.16 -32.85
N LEU A 624 -24.29 -7.91 -31.77
CA LEU A 624 -23.98 -7.32 -30.46
C LEU A 624 -22.57 -6.73 -30.42
N ALA A 625 -21.57 -7.44 -30.95
CA ALA A 625 -20.21 -6.93 -31.02
C ALA A 625 -20.15 -5.71 -31.96
N GLY A 626 -20.66 -5.84 -33.19
CA GLY A 626 -20.65 -4.73 -34.17
C GLY A 626 -21.48 -3.53 -33.72
N GLY A 627 -22.66 -3.75 -33.14
CA GLY A 627 -23.51 -2.67 -32.62
C GLY A 627 -22.87 -1.93 -31.46
N LEU A 628 -22.29 -2.64 -30.48
CA LEU A 628 -21.57 -2.00 -29.38
C LEU A 628 -20.33 -1.25 -29.85
N THR A 629 -19.56 -1.84 -30.77
CA THR A 629 -18.39 -1.19 -31.38
C THR A 629 -18.80 0.08 -32.12
N LEU A 630 -19.91 0.07 -32.87
CA LEU A 630 -20.41 1.25 -33.58
C LEU A 630 -20.85 2.36 -32.60
N VAL A 631 -21.60 2.01 -31.55
CA VAL A 631 -22.00 2.97 -30.51
C VAL A 631 -20.76 3.60 -29.85
N TYR A 632 -19.79 2.78 -29.45
CA TYR A 632 -18.55 3.28 -28.86
C TYR A 632 -17.74 4.12 -29.86
N ALA A 633 -17.66 3.72 -31.13
CA ALA A 633 -16.95 4.47 -32.15
C ALA A 633 -17.54 5.89 -32.34
N VAL A 634 -18.86 6.02 -32.35
CA VAL A 634 -19.51 7.34 -32.39
C VAL A 634 -19.10 8.17 -31.18
N ILE A 635 -19.20 7.61 -29.97
CA ILE A 635 -18.82 8.31 -28.73
C ILE A 635 -17.33 8.69 -28.73
N ALA A 636 -16.46 7.81 -29.19
CA ALA A 636 -15.01 8.01 -29.18
C ALA A 636 -14.54 9.05 -30.22
N LEU A 637 -15.21 9.14 -31.38
CA LEU A 637 -14.83 10.06 -32.47
C LEU A 637 -15.44 11.45 -32.36
N VAL A 638 -16.53 11.63 -31.62
CA VAL A 638 -17.15 12.95 -31.41
C VAL A 638 -16.18 13.87 -30.66
N ASN A 639 -15.92 15.05 -31.24
CA ASN A 639 -15.03 16.08 -30.70
C ASN A 639 -13.62 15.55 -30.40
N LEU A 640 -13.03 14.76 -31.29
CA LEU A 640 -11.69 14.21 -31.06
C LEU A 640 -10.60 15.28 -31.15
N GLY A 641 -10.79 16.25 -32.04
CA GLY A 641 -9.89 17.36 -32.31
C GLY A 641 -10.30 18.05 -33.60
N THR A 642 -9.89 19.30 -33.79
CA THR A 642 -10.11 20.03 -35.04
C THR A 642 -9.11 19.60 -36.11
N THR A 643 -9.52 19.70 -37.38
CA THR A 643 -8.60 19.67 -38.53
C THR A 643 -8.25 21.08 -39.02
N ALA A 644 -8.87 22.10 -38.42
CA ALA A 644 -8.74 23.51 -38.80
C ALA A 644 -7.80 24.24 -37.83
N VAL A 645 -6.51 23.93 -37.89
CA VAL A 645 -5.44 24.72 -37.26
C VAL A 645 -4.48 25.23 -38.34
N PRO A 646 -3.75 26.34 -38.10
CA PRO A 646 -2.77 26.85 -39.05
C PRO A 646 -1.75 25.79 -39.50
N GLN A 647 -1.27 25.88 -40.73
CA GLN A 647 -0.33 24.96 -41.38
C GLN A 647 0.79 25.69 -42.14
N THR A 648 0.54 26.89 -42.66
CA THR A 648 1.59 27.74 -43.24
C THR A 648 2.44 28.34 -42.11
N TYR A 649 3.63 28.84 -42.43
CA TYR A 649 4.51 29.38 -41.40
C TYR A 649 5.49 30.44 -41.88
N TRP A 650 5.89 31.27 -40.93
CA TRP A 650 7.07 32.09 -40.96
C TRP A 650 8.10 31.55 -39.96
N ARG A 651 9.29 31.22 -40.46
CA ARG A 651 10.44 30.76 -39.68
C ARG A 651 11.68 31.61 -39.98
N ALA A 652 12.26 32.19 -38.94
CA ALA A 652 13.53 32.91 -39.01
C ALA A 652 14.69 31.92 -39.21
N GLN A 653 15.79 32.34 -39.86
CA GLN A 653 17.04 31.56 -39.91
C GLN A 653 18.28 32.40 -39.56
N GLN A 654 18.13 33.68 -39.28
CA GLN A 654 19.22 34.58 -38.87
C GLN A 654 18.70 35.56 -37.83
N ASP A 655 19.60 36.00 -36.96
CA ASP A 655 19.33 37.02 -35.95
C ASP A 655 18.90 38.33 -36.60
N GLY A 656 17.90 38.99 -36.02
CA GLY A 656 17.37 40.26 -36.48
C GLY A 656 16.38 40.17 -37.63
N ALA A 657 16.06 38.98 -38.15
CA ALA A 657 15.05 38.80 -39.18
C ALA A 657 13.68 39.31 -38.70
N ALA A 658 13.09 40.26 -39.43
CA ALA A 658 11.79 40.82 -39.07
C ALA A 658 10.74 40.77 -40.17
N ALA A 659 9.49 40.80 -39.71
CA ALA A 659 8.29 40.90 -40.52
C ALA A 659 7.39 42.01 -39.97
N GLU A 660 6.83 42.82 -40.85
CA GLU A 660 5.87 43.88 -40.54
C GLU A 660 4.46 43.39 -40.88
N ILE A 661 3.56 43.41 -39.90
CA ILE A 661 2.12 43.16 -40.02
C ILE A 661 1.41 44.51 -40.06
N ARG A 662 0.58 44.74 -41.09
CA ARG A 662 -0.18 46.00 -41.24
C ARG A 662 -1.64 45.82 -40.87
N PHE A 663 -2.19 46.75 -40.11
CA PHE A 663 -3.60 46.76 -39.73
C PHE A 663 -4.46 47.51 -40.76
N ASP A 664 -5.78 47.31 -40.69
CA ASP A 664 -6.73 48.12 -41.47
C ASP A 664 -7.02 49.45 -40.77
N GLY A 665 -6.06 50.39 -40.87
CA GLY A 665 -6.09 51.66 -40.16
C GLY A 665 -5.54 51.55 -38.75
N VAL A 666 -5.66 52.63 -37.97
CA VAL A 666 -5.23 52.68 -36.57
C VAL A 666 -6.20 51.88 -35.70
N GLN A 667 -5.67 50.98 -34.88
CA GLN A 667 -6.41 50.06 -34.01
C GLN A 667 -5.94 50.20 -32.56
N ASP A 668 -6.84 49.98 -31.59
CA ASP A 668 -6.52 49.90 -30.17
C ASP A 668 -6.24 48.44 -29.79
N VAL A 669 -4.96 48.08 -29.71
CA VAL A 669 -4.50 46.73 -29.42
C VAL A 669 -4.47 46.54 -27.90
N ALA A 670 -4.95 45.40 -27.42
CA ALA A 670 -4.84 44.98 -26.02
C ALA A 670 -3.99 43.71 -25.82
N SER A 671 -3.98 42.82 -26.82
CA SER A 671 -3.13 41.62 -26.79
C SER A 671 -2.85 41.09 -28.20
N MET A 672 -1.81 40.27 -28.30
CA MET A 672 -1.47 39.49 -29.49
C MET A 672 -1.57 38.01 -29.14
N ARG A 673 -2.13 37.19 -30.03
CA ARG A 673 -2.10 35.73 -29.92
C ARG A 673 -1.33 35.14 -31.08
N TYR A 674 -0.55 34.10 -30.82
CA TYR A 674 0.16 33.37 -31.87
C TYR A 674 0.05 31.85 -31.69
N TYR A 675 0.27 31.13 -32.79
CA TYR A 675 0.38 29.68 -32.81
C TYR A 675 1.80 29.29 -33.26
N GLY A 676 2.54 28.61 -32.38
CA GLY A 676 3.96 28.31 -32.57
C GLY A 676 4.24 26.91 -33.14
N GLY A 677 5.35 26.76 -33.87
CA GLY A 677 5.91 25.48 -34.32
C GLY A 677 6.93 24.90 -33.34
N ILE A 678 7.78 23.99 -33.81
CA ILE A 678 8.85 23.36 -32.99
C ILE A 678 10.09 24.26 -33.01
N ALA A 679 10.26 25.08 -31.96
CA ALA A 679 11.31 26.08 -31.85
C ALA A 679 11.69 26.35 -30.38
N ASP A 680 12.93 26.76 -30.14
CA ASP A 680 13.41 27.28 -28.85
C ASP A 680 14.13 28.62 -29.08
N GLY A 681 13.41 29.72 -28.92
CA GLY A 681 13.91 31.04 -29.31
C GLY A 681 13.08 32.20 -28.81
N SER A 682 13.59 33.42 -29.02
CA SER A 682 12.92 34.66 -28.62
C SER A 682 12.82 35.65 -29.78
N ALA A 683 11.77 36.46 -29.75
CA ALA A 683 11.53 37.58 -30.64
C ALA A 683 10.99 38.77 -29.87
N THR A 684 11.29 39.97 -30.36
CA THR A 684 10.67 41.21 -29.89
C THR A 684 9.52 41.57 -30.81
N VAL A 685 8.34 41.78 -30.24
CA VAL A 685 7.15 42.31 -30.93
C VAL A 685 7.00 43.78 -30.57
N GLU A 686 6.96 44.66 -31.56
CA GLU A 686 6.81 46.11 -31.39
C GLU A 686 5.58 46.60 -32.16
N LEU A 687 4.64 47.25 -31.48
CA LEU A 687 3.53 47.96 -32.11
C LEU A 687 4.05 49.26 -32.71
N VAL A 688 3.63 49.59 -33.94
CA VAL A 688 4.09 50.79 -34.67
C VAL A 688 2.92 51.67 -35.10
N ASP A 689 3.15 52.99 -35.11
CA ASP A 689 2.20 53.98 -35.62
C ASP A 689 2.31 54.21 -37.15
N ASP A 690 1.54 55.16 -37.68
CA ASP A 690 1.54 55.50 -39.12
C ASP A 690 2.89 56.06 -39.62
N ALA A 691 3.74 56.57 -38.72
CA ALA A 691 5.09 57.02 -39.04
C ALA A 691 6.12 55.89 -38.98
N GLY A 692 5.75 54.72 -38.44
CA GLY A 692 6.62 53.58 -38.21
C GLY A 692 7.38 53.67 -36.88
N ASP A 693 6.99 54.59 -35.99
CA ASP A 693 7.61 54.74 -34.67
C ASP A 693 7.00 53.72 -33.68
N GLY A 694 7.83 53.14 -32.83
CA GLY A 694 7.43 52.15 -31.83
C GLY A 694 6.58 52.76 -30.70
N VAL A 695 5.40 52.19 -30.46
CA VAL A 695 4.41 52.66 -29.47
C VAL A 695 4.44 51.79 -28.20
N ALA A 696 4.59 50.48 -28.37
CA ALA A 696 4.69 49.51 -27.27
C ALA A 696 5.48 48.29 -27.73
N SER A 697 6.13 47.57 -26.81
CA SER A 697 6.83 46.34 -27.14
C SER A 697 6.61 45.24 -26.10
N ALA A 698 6.71 44.00 -26.53
CA ALA A 698 6.65 42.80 -25.71
C ALA A 698 7.63 41.74 -26.23
N THR A 699 8.09 40.87 -25.34
CA THR A 699 8.92 39.72 -25.70
C THR A 699 8.04 38.51 -25.98
N LEU A 700 8.28 37.88 -27.12
CA LEU A 700 7.71 36.60 -27.52
C LEU A 700 8.76 35.51 -27.28
N ASP A 701 8.52 34.66 -26.30
CA ASP A 701 9.35 33.50 -26.02
C ASP A 701 8.67 32.22 -26.54
N GLN A 702 9.35 31.51 -27.45
CA GLN A 702 8.99 30.14 -27.81
C GLN A 702 9.86 29.19 -27.02
N VAL A 703 9.23 28.48 -26.10
CA VAL A 703 9.85 27.34 -25.42
C VAL A 703 9.29 26.05 -26.01
N GLU A 704 10.10 24.99 -26.00
CA GLU A 704 9.71 23.70 -26.55
C GLU A 704 8.36 23.16 -26.02
N SER A 705 7.94 23.53 -24.81
CA SER A 705 6.65 23.09 -24.23
C SER A 705 5.41 23.84 -24.77
N SER A 706 5.60 24.88 -25.58
CA SER A 706 4.55 25.78 -26.12
C SER A 706 4.26 25.59 -27.62
N MET A 707 4.86 24.58 -28.25
CA MET A 707 4.62 24.25 -29.65
C MET A 707 3.19 23.73 -29.89
N TYR A 708 2.59 24.11 -31.02
CA TYR A 708 1.23 23.75 -31.40
C TYR A 708 0.19 24.04 -30.30
N THR A 709 0.41 25.13 -29.57
CA THR A 709 -0.56 25.72 -28.64
C THR A 709 -0.76 27.21 -28.93
N TRP A 710 -1.88 27.75 -28.46
CA TRP A 710 -2.17 29.17 -28.59
C TRP A 710 -1.61 29.94 -27.40
N VAL A 711 -0.67 30.83 -27.68
CA VAL A 711 -0.06 31.69 -26.66
C VAL A 711 -0.58 33.12 -26.83
N THR A 712 -0.98 33.75 -25.74
CA THR A 712 -1.43 35.16 -25.71
C THR A 712 -0.37 36.00 -25.00
N LEU A 713 0.06 37.06 -25.66
CA LEU A 713 1.00 38.08 -25.18
C LEU A 713 0.22 39.34 -24.85
N ASP A 714 0.44 39.87 -23.65
CA ASP A 714 -0.11 41.16 -23.24
C ASP A 714 0.74 42.28 -23.88
N ILE A 715 0.17 42.97 -24.84
CA ILE A 715 0.77 44.13 -25.51
C ILE A 715 -0.34 45.10 -25.88
N SER A 716 -0.24 46.34 -25.40
CA SER A 716 -1.33 47.30 -25.50
C SER A 716 -0.88 48.66 -25.98
N GLY A 717 -1.64 49.25 -26.90
CA GLY A 717 -1.34 50.54 -27.50
C GLY A 717 -2.15 50.81 -28.77
N GLU A 718 -2.30 52.09 -29.11
CA GLU A 718 -2.91 52.54 -30.37
C GLU A 718 -1.85 52.46 -31.50
N ALA A 719 -2.09 51.61 -32.50
CA ALA A 719 -1.10 51.27 -33.51
C ALA A 719 -1.74 51.01 -34.88
N SER A 720 -1.00 51.21 -35.96
CA SER A 720 -1.43 50.87 -37.33
C SER A 720 -0.71 49.65 -37.91
N GLY A 721 0.24 49.08 -37.16
CA GLY A 721 0.85 47.80 -37.47
C GLY A 721 1.65 47.23 -36.29
N ALA A 722 2.32 46.10 -36.53
CA ALA A 722 3.23 45.48 -35.59
C ALA A 722 4.45 44.91 -36.33
N VAL A 723 5.64 45.00 -35.74
CA VAL A 723 6.88 44.42 -36.25
C VAL A 723 7.29 43.28 -35.31
N ILE A 724 7.47 42.09 -35.87
CA ILE A 724 8.03 40.94 -35.16
C ILE A 724 9.48 40.81 -35.59
N ARG A 725 10.43 40.95 -34.67
CA ARG A 725 11.87 40.83 -34.92
C ARG A 725 12.44 39.67 -34.13
N ALA A 726 13.00 38.68 -34.82
CA ALA A 726 13.63 37.53 -34.19
C ALA A 726 14.94 37.95 -33.50
N ASP A 727 15.04 37.67 -32.21
CA ASP A 727 16.26 37.88 -31.42
C ASP A 727 17.21 36.67 -31.57
N THR A 728 16.65 35.49 -31.88
CA THR A 728 17.38 34.26 -32.20
C THR A 728 16.86 33.63 -33.51
N PRO A 729 17.65 32.79 -34.21
CA PRO A 729 17.31 32.30 -35.55
C PRO A 729 16.35 31.09 -35.52
N GLU A 730 15.72 30.79 -34.38
CA GLU A 730 14.91 29.58 -34.21
C GLU A 730 13.40 29.82 -34.21
N ILE A 731 12.93 31.08 -34.23
CA ILE A 731 11.50 31.40 -34.17
C ILE A 731 10.72 30.79 -35.33
N TRP A 732 9.64 30.08 -35.00
CA TRP A 732 8.72 29.44 -35.94
C TRP A 732 7.26 29.75 -35.57
N LEU A 733 6.65 30.67 -36.29
CA LEU A 733 5.26 31.09 -36.11
C LEU A 733 4.41 30.60 -37.28
N LEU A 734 3.27 29.98 -36.96
CA LEU A 734 2.33 29.53 -37.98
C LEU A 734 1.25 30.57 -38.27
N GLU A 735 0.81 31.32 -37.26
CA GLU A 735 -0.26 32.32 -37.41
C GLU A 735 -0.24 33.32 -36.24
N THR A 736 -0.69 34.55 -36.47
CA THR A 736 -0.75 35.61 -35.45
C THR A 736 -2.01 36.47 -35.57
N ALA A 737 -2.62 36.87 -34.46
CA ALA A 737 -3.74 37.82 -34.45
C ALA A 737 -3.64 38.81 -33.29
N PHE A 738 -4.30 39.94 -33.46
CA PHE A 738 -4.37 41.01 -32.48
C PHE A 738 -5.81 41.18 -32.01
N PHE A 739 -5.98 41.52 -30.74
CA PHE A 739 -7.29 41.62 -30.10
C PHE A 739 -7.44 42.94 -29.36
N ASP A 740 -8.67 43.46 -29.35
CA ASP A 740 -9.04 44.63 -28.55
C ASP A 740 -9.30 44.26 -27.08
N ALA A 741 -9.61 45.25 -26.24
CA ALA A 741 -9.92 45.04 -24.82
C ALA A 741 -11.20 44.22 -24.56
N ASN A 742 -12.07 44.04 -25.57
CA ASN A 742 -13.27 43.20 -25.50
C ASN A 742 -12.99 41.75 -25.90
N GLY A 743 -11.78 41.45 -26.41
CA GLY A 743 -11.39 40.15 -26.93
C GLY A 743 -11.91 39.87 -28.34
N ASP A 744 -12.28 40.91 -29.10
CA ASP A 744 -12.63 40.81 -30.51
C ASP A 744 -11.37 40.97 -31.38
N MET A 745 -11.28 40.18 -32.45
CA MET A 745 -10.11 40.11 -33.34
C MET A 745 -10.05 41.34 -34.27
N LEU A 746 -8.89 41.97 -34.33
CA LEU A 746 -8.64 43.18 -35.12
C LEU A 746 -8.35 42.85 -36.60
N PRO A 747 -8.82 43.68 -37.56
CA PRO A 747 -8.59 43.44 -38.97
C PRO A 747 -7.14 43.74 -39.40
N VAL A 748 -6.52 42.79 -40.09
CA VAL A 748 -5.17 42.89 -40.65
C VAL A 748 -5.21 42.93 -42.19
N LYS A 749 -4.35 43.75 -42.82
CA LYS A 749 -4.18 43.83 -44.29
C LYS A 749 -3.21 42.78 -44.82
N GLY A 750 -2.31 42.29 -43.98
CA GLY A 750 -1.31 41.28 -44.31
C GLY A 750 0.07 41.61 -43.75
N ALA A 751 1.02 40.73 -44.01
CA ALA A 751 2.39 40.82 -43.51
C ALA A 751 3.43 40.81 -44.64
N ALA A 752 4.52 41.56 -44.46
CA ALA A 752 5.60 41.73 -45.44
C ALA A 752 6.98 41.81 -44.77
N SER A 753 8.05 41.51 -45.51
CA SER A 753 9.42 41.73 -45.02
C SER A 753 9.75 43.22 -44.94
N LEU A 754 10.57 43.60 -43.97
CA LEU A 754 11.18 44.93 -43.96
C LEU A 754 12.27 45.06 -45.05
N PRO A 755 12.51 46.27 -45.61
CA PRO A 755 13.51 46.49 -46.64
C PRO A 755 14.93 46.09 -46.18
N GLY A 756 15.56 45.16 -46.90
CA GLY A 756 16.93 44.69 -46.60
C GLY A 756 17.00 43.47 -45.68
N GLU A 757 15.87 42.96 -45.20
CA GLU A 757 15.80 41.78 -44.33
C GLU A 757 15.16 40.59 -45.09
N SER A 758 15.93 39.55 -45.39
CA SER A 758 15.36 38.29 -45.92
C SER A 758 16.24 37.05 -45.69
N PRO A 759 16.16 36.42 -44.51
CA PRO A 759 16.83 35.15 -44.24
C PRO A 759 15.83 34.08 -43.75
N PHE A 760 14.76 33.82 -44.50
CA PHE A 760 13.71 32.87 -44.10
C PHE A 760 13.96 31.46 -44.65
N GLY A 761 13.47 30.44 -43.94
CA GLY A 761 13.62 29.05 -44.37
C GLY A 761 12.83 28.66 -45.62
N PRO A 762 13.13 27.51 -46.25
CA PRO A 762 12.34 26.99 -47.36
C PRO A 762 10.86 26.83 -46.98
N GLY A 763 9.96 27.37 -47.80
CA GLY A 763 8.51 27.38 -47.52
C GLY A 763 8.04 28.43 -46.51
N SER A 764 8.94 29.28 -46.00
CA SER A 764 8.63 30.38 -45.08
C SER A 764 8.34 31.68 -45.85
N ALA A 765 7.31 32.41 -45.44
CA ALA A 765 7.01 33.75 -45.96
C ALA A 765 6.36 34.62 -44.87
N PRO A 766 6.68 35.93 -44.78
CA PRO A 766 6.03 36.82 -43.82
C PRO A 766 4.52 36.84 -43.94
N SER A 767 3.97 36.73 -45.16
CA SER A 767 2.53 36.67 -45.41
C SER A 767 1.84 35.54 -44.65
N HIS A 768 2.55 34.46 -44.33
CA HIS A 768 2.02 33.33 -43.55
C HIS A 768 1.74 33.68 -42.08
N LEU A 769 2.16 34.84 -41.59
CA LEU A 769 1.81 35.28 -40.23
C LEU A 769 0.35 35.69 -40.08
N THR A 770 -0.39 35.85 -41.19
CA THR A 770 -1.75 36.42 -41.24
C THR A 770 -2.65 35.81 -42.33
N ASP A 771 -2.28 34.71 -42.99
CA ASP A 771 -3.01 34.18 -44.15
C ASP A 771 -4.15 33.21 -43.81
N GLU A 772 -4.17 32.66 -42.58
CA GLU A 772 -5.14 31.68 -42.08
C GLU A 772 -5.92 32.23 -40.86
N GLN A 773 -6.25 33.53 -40.85
CA GLN A 773 -7.00 34.20 -39.77
C GLN A 773 -8.35 33.52 -39.42
N ASP A 774 -8.98 32.79 -40.35
CA ASP A 774 -10.20 32.03 -40.11
C ASP A 774 -10.00 30.78 -39.22
N ARG A 775 -8.74 30.38 -38.98
CA ARG A 775 -8.35 29.24 -38.13
C ARG A 775 -8.16 29.62 -36.66
N ILE A 776 -8.17 30.91 -36.34
CA ILE A 776 -7.90 31.39 -34.99
C ILE A 776 -9.15 31.21 -34.13
N PRO A 777 -9.11 30.39 -33.07
CA PRO A 777 -10.28 30.18 -32.23
C PRO A 777 -10.55 31.41 -31.38
N LYS A 778 -11.83 31.73 -31.16
CA LYS A 778 -12.22 32.79 -30.21
C LYS A 778 -11.65 32.52 -28.81
N LEU A 779 -11.75 31.27 -28.36
CA LEU A 779 -11.15 30.78 -27.12
C LEU A 779 -10.43 29.46 -27.43
N PRO A 780 -9.10 29.38 -27.22
CA PRO A 780 -8.36 28.12 -27.36
C PRO A 780 -8.88 27.03 -26.43
N THR A 781 -8.95 25.81 -26.94
CA THR A 781 -9.35 24.64 -26.14
C THR A 781 -8.53 23.42 -26.53
N HIS A 782 -8.68 22.33 -25.77
CA HIS A 782 -8.16 21.01 -26.12
C HIS A 782 -8.48 20.52 -27.55
N MET A 783 -9.46 21.12 -28.23
CA MET A 783 -9.79 20.81 -29.62
C MET A 783 -8.77 21.33 -30.62
N ASP A 784 -8.03 22.39 -30.28
CA ASP A 784 -7.27 23.23 -31.22
C ASP A 784 -5.78 23.32 -30.86
N GLU A 785 -5.35 22.66 -29.78
CA GLU A 785 -3.98 22.70 -29.27
C GLU A 785 -3.54 21.37 -28.63
N MET A 786 -2.22 21.23 -28.43
CA MET A 786 -1.64 20.17 -27.62
C MET A 786 -1.86 20.38 -26.13
N TYR A 787 -1.99 19.28 -25.39
CA TYR A 787 -2.00 19.28 -23.93
C TYR A 787 -1.37 18.00 -23.38
N PHE A 788 -0.89 18.05 -22.14
CA PHE A 788 -0.25 16.91 -21.46
C PHE A 788 0.84 16.27 -22.35
N ASP A 789 0.98 14.95 -22.35
CA ASP A 789 2.01 14.20 -23.06
C ASP A 789 1.89 14.22 -24.60
N GLU A 790 0.92 14.94 -25.19
CA GLU A 790 0.87 15.16 -26.65
C GLU A 790 2.10 15.93 -27.14
N ILE A 791 2.63 16.83 -26.30
CA ILE A 791 3.84 17.61 -26.58
C ILE A 791 5.06 16.71 -26.84
N TYR A 792 5.09 15.51 -26.27
CA TYR A 792 6.19 14.58 -26.49
C TYR A 792 5.94 13.70 -27.72
N HIS A 793 4.78 13.04 -27.75
CA HIS A 793 4.56 11.96 -28.71
C HIS A 793 4.08 12.44 -30.08
N ALA A 794 3.22 13.46 -30.14
CA ALA A 794 2.77 14.03 -31.40
C ALA A 794 3.89 14.85 -32.07
N ARG A 795 4.67 15.59 -31.28
CA ARG A 795 5.91 16.24 -31.75
C ARG A 795 6.85 15.23 -32.40
N THR A 796 7.21 14.16 -31.70
CA THR A 796 8.14 13.16 -32.27
C THR A 796 7.55 12.37 -33.43
N ALA A 797 6.24 12.23 -33.51
CA ALA A 797 5.59 11.73 -34.72
C ALA A 797 5.80 12.65 -35.93
N TYR A 798 5.72 13.97 -35.75
CA TYR A 798 6.05 14.95 -36.79
C TYR A 798 7.53 14.93 -37.17
N GLU A 799 8.43 14.84 -36.19
CA GLU A 799 9.89 14.72 -36.41
C GLU A 799 10.22 13.46 -37.23
N HIS A 800 9.57 12.33 -36.94
CA HIS A 800 9.72 11.10 -37.73
C HIS A 800 9.31 11.26 -39.20
N LEU A 801 8.24 12.01 -39.48
CA LEU A 801 7.79 12.24 -40.86
C LEU A 801 8.72 13.15 -41.65
N ASN A 802 9.35 14.12 -40.97
CA ASN A 802 10.18 15.14 -41.59
C ASN A 802 11.69 14.83 -41.55
N GLY A 803 12.09 13.76 -40.85
CA GLY A 803 13.48 13.33 -40.74
C GLY A 803 14.34 14.25 -39.86
N MET A 804 13.70 14.95 -38.92
CA MET A 804 14.31 15.86 -37.95
C MET A 804 14.99 15.08 -36.80
N GLU A 805 15.80 15.77 -36.00
CA GLU A 805 16.26 15.24 -34.71
C GLU A 805 15.07 14.97 -33.76
N PHE A 806 15.16 13.89 -32.98
CA PHE A 806 14.03 13.39 -32.18
C PHE A 806 14.08 13.85 -30.75
N TYR A 807 12.98 14.41 -30.27
CA TYR A 807 12.85 14.87 -28.89
C TYR A 807 12.60 13.73 -27.90
N GLU A 808 11.51 12.97 -28.09
CA GLU A 808 11.12 11.92 -27.17
C GLU A 808 11.83 10.61 -27.52
N THR A 809 12.85 10.25 -26.74
CA THR A 809 13.64 9.01 -26.91
C THR A 809 13.59 8.09 -25.70
N THR A 810 12.76 8.39 -24.70
CA THR A 810 12.60 7.60 -23.47
C THR A 810 11.73 6.35 -23.67
N HIS A 811 11.06 6.24 -24.82
CA HIS A 811 10.24 5.09 -25.18
C HIS A 811 10.54 4.53 -26.58
N PRO A 812 10.31 3.21 -26.79
CA PRO A 812 10.38 2.58 -28.11
C PRO A 812 9.51 3.28 -29.18
N PRO A 813 9.93 3.31 -30.45
CA PRO A 813 9.36 4.21 -31.43
C PRO A 813 8.02 3.79 -32.03
N LEU A 814 7.63 2.51 -31.97
CA LEU A 814 6.47 2.02 -32.74
C LEU A 814 5.16 2.75 -32.39
N GLY A 815 4.96 3.11 -31.11
CA GLY A 815 3.79 3.87 -30.69
C GLY A 815 3.72 5.25 -31.35
N LYS A 816 4.86 5.93 -31.45
CA LYS A 816 5.00 7.23 -32.12
C LYS A 816 4.87 7.11 -33.63
N LEU A 817 5.31 6.00 -34.23
CA LEU A 817 5.09 5.71 -35.65
C LEU A 817 3.61 5.48 -36.01
N PHE A 818 2.80 4.94 -35.09
CA PHE A 818 1.35 4.89 -35.30
C PHE A 818 0.73 6.28 -35.26
N ILE A 819 1.18 7.17 -34.36
CA ILE A 819 0.75 8.57 -34.34
C ILE A 819 1.18 9.28 -35.63
N ALA A 820 2.42 9.03 -36.10
CA ALA A 820 2.95 9.57 -37.35
C ALA A 820 2.12 9.14 -38.56
N ALA A 821 1.58 7.92 -38.59
CA ALA A 821 0.65 7.51 -39.64
C ALA A 821 -0.63 8.37 -39.64
N GLY A 822 -1.14 8.75 -38.47
CA GLY A 822 -2.28 9.66 -38.34
C GLY A 822 -1.97 11.06 -38.85
N VAL A 823 -0.86 11.64 -38.38
CA VAL A 823 -0.37 12.95 -38.82
C VAL A 823 -0.13 12.97 -40.33
N GLY A 824 0.49 11.92 -40.89
CA GLY A 824 0.74 11.82 -42.33
C GLY A 824 -0.51 11.68 -43.19
N MET A 825 -1.62 11.13 -42.66
CA MET A 825 -2.89 10.99 -43.38
C MET A 825 -3.80 12.22 -43.27
N PHE A 826 -3.77 12.92 -42.13
CA PHE A 826 -4.75 13.97 -41.81
C PHE A 826 -4.15 15.34 -41.52
N GLY A 827 -2.82 15.48 -41.54
CA GLY A 827 -2.09 16.71 -41.24
C GLY A 827 -1.64 16.81 -39.78
N MET A 828 -0.75 17.78 -39.50
CA MET A 828 -0.27 18.08 -38.14
C MET A 828 -1.33 18.94 -37.42
N ASN A 829 -2.38 18.27 -36.95
CA ASN A 829 -3.50 18.87 -36.23
C ASN A 829 -4.08 17.91 -35.16
N PRO A 830 -4.85 18.42 -34.18
CA PRO A 830 -5.44 17.63 -33.09
C PRO A 830 -6.15 16.36 -33.53
N PHE A 831 -6.94 16.41 -34.62
CA PHE A 831 -7.58 15.21 -35.14
C PHE A 831 -6.55 14.17 -35.64
N GLY A 832 -5.56 14.63 -36.42
CA GLY A 832 -4.56 13.79 -37.07
C GLY A 832 -3.68 13.01 -36.09
N TRP A 833 -3.21 13.62 -35.00
CA TRP A 833 -2.41 12.90 -34.01
C TRP A 833 -3.22 11.99 -33.07
N ARG A 834 -4.52 12.23 -32.88
CA ARG A 834 -5.39 11.44 -31.97
C ARG A 834 -6.10 10.26 -32.62
N ILE A 835 -6.35 10.30 -33.93
CA ILE A 835 -7.24 9.34 -34.62
C ILE A 835 -6.76 7.89 -34.58
N VAL A 836 -5.46 7.63 -34.75
CA VAL A 836 -4.94 6.25 -34.81
C VAL A 836 -5.05 5.57 -33.45
N GLY A 837 -4.72 6.27 -32.36
CA GLY A 837 -4.95 5.78 -31.00
C GLY A 837 -6.43 5.47 -30.73
N THR A 838 -7.32 6.34 -31.21
CA THR A 838 -8.78 6.18 -31.05
C THR A 838 -9.28 4.94 -31.78
N VAL A 839 -8.82 4.70 -33.01
CA VAL A 839 -9.16 3.49 -33.79
C VAL A 839 -8.70 2.22 -33.06
N PHE A 840 -7.49 2.21 -32.50
CA PHE A 840 -7.03 1.08 -31.68
C PHE A 840 -7.95 0.88 -30.47
N GLY A 841 -8.33 1.97 -29.79
CA GLY A 841 -9.33 1.95 -28.71
C GLY A 841 -10.66 1.32 -29.12
N ILE A 842 -11.20 1.69 -30.29
CA ILE A 842 -12.44 1.12 -30.85
C ILE A 842 -12.28 -0.38 -31.13
N LEU A 843 -11.12 -0.80 -31.66
CA LEU A 843 -10.83 -2.20 -31.96
C LEU A 843 -10.63 -3.07 -30.70
N MET A 844 -10.31 -2.47 -29.53
CA MET A 844 -10.26 -3.21 -28.26
C MET A 844 -11.63 -3.79 -27.88
N VAL A 845 -12.74 -3.12 -28.19
CA VAL A 845 -14.11 -3.55 -27.87
C VAL A 845 -14.47 -4.92 -28.50
N PRO A 846 -14.36 -5.12 -29.83
CA PRO A 846 -14.66 -6.42 -30.44
C PRO A 846 -13.62 -7.49 -30.06
N ILE A 847 -12.35 -7.13 -29.85
CA ILE A 847 -11.34 -8.08 -29.36
C ILE A 847 -11.72 -8.59 -27.97
N MET A 848 -12.14 -7.68 -27.08
CA MET A 848 -12.60 -8.03 -25.74
C MET A 848 -13.85 -8.92 -25.78
N TYR A 849 -14.79 -8.64 -26.71
CA TYR A 849 -15.93 -9.51 -26.95
C TYR A 849 -15.49 -10.92 -27.32
N VAL A 850 -14.57 -11.06 -28.29
CA VAL A 850 -14.06 -12.36 -28.75
C VAL A 850 -13.33 -13.09 -27.62
N PHE A 851 -12.55 -12.38 -26.81
CA PHE A 851 -11.85 -12.95 -25.67
C PHE A 851 -12.83 -13.47 -24.61
N GLY A 852 -13.81 -12.64 -24.22
CA GLY A 852 -14.89 -13.06 -23.32
C GLY A 852 -15.69 -14.23 -23.86
N LYS A 853 -16.00 -14.24 -25.17
CA LYS A 853 -16.71 -15.36 -25.81
C LYS A 853 -15.91 -16.66 -25.71
N ARG A 854 -14.60 -16.60 -25.91
CA ARG A 854 -13.71 -17.77 -25.81
C ARG A 854 -13.60 -18.28 -24.37
N LEU A 855 -13.43 -17.39 -23.41
CA LEU A 855 -13.30 -17.74 -21.99
C LEU A 855 -14.59 -18.32 -21.39
N PHE A 856 -15.74 -17.75 -21.76
CA PHE A 856 -17.01 -18.06 -21.09
C PHE A 856 -17.99 -18.91 -21.92
N GLY A 857 -17.77 -19.03 -23.23
CA GLY A 857 -18.60 -19.80 -24.16
C GLY A 857 -20.03 -19.30 -24.36
N ARG A 858 -20.37 -18.12 -23.83
CA ARG A 858 -21.72 -17.56 -23.89
C ARG A 858 -21.71 -16.10 -24.36
N THR A 859 -22.58 -15.80 -25.32
CA THR A 859 -22.82 -14.47 -25.90
C THR A 859 -23.06 -13.40 -24.82
N ARG A 860 -23.86 -13.70 -23.79
CA ARG A 860 -24.14 -12.78 -22.67
C ARG A 860 -22.86 -12.29 -21.97
N TYR A 861 -21.96 -13.20 -21.63
CA TYR A 861 -20.74 -12.86 -20.89
C TYR A 861 -19.70 -12.18 -21.78
N ALA A 862 -19.67 -12.51 -23.07
CA ALA A 862 -18.89 -11.78 -24.08
C ALA A 862 -19.35 -10.33 -24.22
N PHE A 863 -20.66 -10.11 -24.30
CA PHE A 863 -21.25 -8.77 -24.35
C PHE A 863 -20.94 -7.97 -23.09
N ILE A 864 -21.11 -8.56 -21.89
CA ILE A 864 -20.77 -7.88 -20.63
C ILE A 864 -19.30 -7.47 -20.62
N ALA A 865 -18.38 -8.35 -21.01
CA ALA A 865 -16.94 -8.04 -21.05
C ALA A 865 -16.63 -6.83 -21.96
N ALA A 866 -17.19 -6.82 -23.18
CA ALA A 866 -17.00 -5.72 -24.13
C ALA A 866 -17.69 -4.43 -23.68
N PHE A 867 -18.89 -4.54 -23.08
CA PHE A 867 -19.66 -3.40 -22.58
C PHE A 867 -18.93 -2.70 -21.43
N LEU A 868 -18.42 -3.46 -20.47
CA LEU A 868 -17.67 -2.88 -19.35
C LEU A 868 -16.39 -2.17 -19.82
N LEU A 869 -15.75 -2.64 -20.90
CA LEU A 869 -14.60 -1.95 -21.48
C LEU A 869 -15.03 -0.67 -22.21
N ALA A 870 -16.05 -0.75 -23.07
CA ALA A 870 -16.55 0.38 -23.85
C ALA A 870 -17.06 1.56 -23.00
N PHE A 871 -17.49 1.30 -21.76
CA PHE A 871 -17.96 2.32 -20.83
C PHE A 871 -17.01 2.50 -19.63
N ASP A 872 -15.74 2.13 -19.78
CA ASP A 872 -14.70 2.48 -18.81
C ASP A 872 -14.10 3.86 -19.12
N CYS A 873 -13.96 4.68 -18.08
CA CYS A 873 -13.47 6.05 -18.17
C CYS A 873 -12.00 6.11 -18.64
N MET A 874 -11.15 5.21 -18.15
CA MET A 874 -9.72 5.19 -18.50
C MET A 874 -9.53 4.75 -19.94
N HIS A 875 -10.28 3.74 -20.39
CA HIS A 875 -10.30 3.32 -21.80
C HIS A 875 -10.69 4.46 -22.73
N PHE A 876 -11.73 5.22 -22.40
CA PHE A 876 -12.14 6.36 -23.22
C PHE A 876 -11.07 7.46 -23.28
N VAL A 877 -10.57 7.93 -22.14
CA VAL A 877 -9.61 9.05 -22.10
C VAL A 877 -8.27 8.67 -22.74
N GLN A 878 -7.70 7.51 -22.38
CA GLN A 878 -6.38 7.08 -22.89
C GLN A 878 -6.36 6.77 -24.38
N THR A 879 -7.52 6.46 -24.97
CA THR A 879 -7.58 6.16 -26.41
C THR A 879 -7.77 7.41 -27.26
N ARG A 880 -8.18 8.54 -26.66
CA ARG A 880 -8.47 9.79 -27.36
C ARG A 880 -7.35 10.83 -27.34
N ILE A 881 -6.35 10.64 -26.50
CA ILE A 881 -5.15 11.48 -26.44
C ILE A 881 -4.02 10.83 -27.25
N ALA A 882 -3.14 11.63 -27.87
CA ALA A 882 -1.98 11.13 -28.60
C ALA A 882 -0.85 10.64 -27.67
N THR A 883 -1.11 9.58 -26.89
CA THR A 883 -0.11 8.87 -26.09
C THR A 883 0.11 7.44 -26.58
N ILE A 884 1.21 6.83 -26.16
CA ILE A 884 1.62 5.49 -26.63
C ILE A 884 1.00 4.33 -25.85
N ASP A 885 0.27 4.60 -24.76
CA ASP A 885 -0.27 3.59 -23.85
C ASP A 885 -1.31 2.68 -24.52
N VAL A 886 -2.19 3.26 -25.36
CA VAL A 886 -3.24 2.51 -26.07
C VAL A 886 -2.70 1.36 -26.90
N TYR A 887 -1.58 1.57 -27.61
CA TYR A 887 -0.97 0.55 -28.46
C TYR A 887 -0.42 -0.60 -27.62
N GLY A 888 0.27 -0.28 -26.52
CA GLY A 888 0.76 -1.27 -25.57
C GLY A 888 -0.37 -2.15 -25.02
N VAL A 889 -1.45 -1.54 -24.51
CA VAL A 889 -2.59 -2.28 -23.94
C VAL A 889 -3.33 -3.10 -25.00
N PHE A 890 -3.52 -2.56 -26.20
CA PHE A 890 -4.13 -3.29 -27.32
C PHE A 890 -3.41 -4.61 -27.62
N PHE A 891 -2.07 -4.57 -27.75
CA PHE A 891 -1.29 -5.78 -28.01
C PHE A 891 -1.20 -6.70 -26.78
N ILE A 892 -1.24 -6.15 -25.56
CA ILE A 892 -1.35 -6.95 -24.33
C ILE A 892 -2.60 -7.84 -24.33
N ILE A 893 -3.76 -7.31 -24.71
CA ILE A 893 -5.00 -8.09 -24.80
C ILE A 893 -4.84 -9.24 -25.81
N LEU A 894 -4.28 -8.94 -26.99
CA LEU A 894 -4.11 -9.92 -28.06
C LEU A 894 -3.11 -11.03 -27.70
N MET A 895 -1.97 -10.70 -27.08
CA MET A 895 -1.01 -11.73 -26.69
C MET A 895 -1.55 -12.65 -25.58
N PHE A 896 -2.30 -12.13 -24.61
CA PHE A 896 -2.96 -12.99 -23.61
C PHE A 896 -4.12 -13.81 -24.19
N TYR A 897 -4.85 -13.28 -25.17
CA TYR A 897 -5.85 -14.04 -25.92
C TYR A 897 -5.22 -15.22 -26.67
N GLU A 898 -4.12 -15.00 -27.37
CA GLU A 898 -3.40 -16.05 -28.10
C GLU A 898 -2.70 -17.04 -27.16
N MET A 899 -2.14 -16.57 -26.04
CA MET A 899 -1.59 -17.44 -25.01
C MET A 899 -2.67 -18.32 -24.36
N TYR A 900 -3.88 -17.80 -24.14
CA TYR A 900 -5.00 -18.63 -23.69
C TYR A 900 -5.35 -19.73 -24.71
N ARG A 901 -5.33 -19.40 -26.01
CA ARG A 901 -5.54 -20.40 -27.08
C ARG A 901 -4.44 -21.47 -27.09
N TYR A 902 -3.19 -21.11 -26.84
CA TYR A 902 -2.09 -22.06 -26.68
C TYR A 902 -2.24 -22.91 -25.41
N HIS A 903 -2.49 -22.29 -24.27
CA HIS A 903 -2.61 -22.94 -22.95
C HIS A 903 -3.70 -24.01 -22.91
N THR A 904 -4.76 -23.83 -23.69
CA THR A 904 -5.90 -24.75 -23.82
C THR A 904 -5.78 -25.73 -24.99
N ALA A 905 -4.71 -25.65 -25.78
CA ALA A 905 -4.39 -26.59 -26.83
C ALA A 905 -3.53 -27.75 -26.28
N SER A 906 -3.60 -28.89 -26.94
CA SER A 906 -2.78 -30.06 -26.62
C SER A 906 -2.29 -30.70 -27.91
N PHE A 907 -0.96 -30.80 -28.05
CA PHE A 907 -0.33 -31.49 -29.18
C PHE A 907 -0.47 -33.03 -29.09
N TYR A 908 -1.08 -33.56 -28.02
CA TYR A 908 -1.50 -34.97 -27.96
C TYR A 908 -2.81 -35.23 -28.71
N ASP A 909 -3.68 -34.22 -28.73
CA ASP A 909 -5.02 -34.30 -29.31
C ASP A 909 -5.13 -33.59 -30.66
N GLN A 910 -4.18 -32.71 -30.97
CA GLN A 910 -4.18 -31.83 -32.14
C GLN A 910 -2.83 -31.90 -32.85
N THR A 911 -2.78 -31.44 -34.11
CA THR A 911 -1.52 -31.36 -34.84
C THR A 911 -0.61 -30.30 -34.22
N LEU A 912 0.70 -30.56 -34.17
CA LEU A 912 1.67 -29.59 -33.63
C LEU A 912 1.55 -28.21 -34.32
N ARG A 913 1.35 -28.17 -35.65
CA ARG A 913 1.16 -26.91 -36.38
C ARG A 913 -0.03 -26.10 -35.85
N SER A 914 -1.11 -26.75 -35.43
CA SER A 914 -2.28 -26.06 -34.88
C SER A 914 -2.01 -25.45 -33.50
N THR A 915 -1.14 -26.07 -32.69
CA THR A 915 -0.74 -25.53 -31.38
C THR A 915 0.31 -24.43 -31.52
N LEU A 916 1.16 -24.47 -32.57
CA LEU A 916 2.16 -23.43 -32.84
C LEU A 916 1.57 -22.13 -33.41
N LYS A 917 0.42 -22.18 -34.11
CA LYS A 917 -0.22 -20.97 -34.69
C LYS A 917 -0.54 -19.90 -33.63
N PRO A 918 -1.26 -20.19 -32.53
CA PRO A 918 -1.46 -19.21 -31.47
C PRO A 918 -0.15 -18.70 -30.87
N LEU A 919 0.85 -19.57 -30.74
CA LEU A 919 2.15 -19.20 -30.19
C LEU A 919 2.90 -18.20 -31.09
N LEU A 920 2.83 -18.37 -32.41
CA LEU A 920 3.39 -17.43 -33.39
C LEU A 920 2.73 -16.05 -33.28
N PHE A 921 1.39 -15.99 -33.31
CA PHE A 921 0.67 -14.72 -33.19
C PHE A 921 0.91 -14.06 -31.83
N CYS A 922 0.97 -14.85 -30.76
CA CYS A 922 1.34 -14.36 -29.44
C CYS A 922 2.73 -13.68 -29.46
N GLY A 923 3.71 -14.29 -30.13
CA GLY A 923 5.06 -13.74 -30.29
C GLY A 923 5.09 -12.44 -31.12
N ILE A 924 4.33 -12.38 -32.21
CA ILE A 924 4.18 -11.17 -33.04
C ILE A 924 3.58 -10.03 -32.20
N PHE A 925 2.46 -10.27 -31.50
CA PHE A 925 1.84 -9.25 -30.65
C PHE A 925 2.70 -8.85 -29.46
N PHE A 926 3.47 -9.78 -28.89
CA PHE A 926 4.47 -9.46 -27.87
C PHE A 926 5.53 -8.50 -28.43
N GLY A 927 6.08 -8.76 -29.62
CA GLY A 927 7.02 -7.86 -30.29
C GLY A 927 6.45 -6.46 -30.55
N LEU A 928 5.23 -6.39 -31.10
CA LEU A 928 4.53 -5.12 -31.34
C LEU A 928 4.25 -4.34 -30.03
N GLY A 929 3.86 -5.05 -28.97
CA GLY A 929 3.65 -4.45 -27.66
C GLY A 929 4.93 -3.86 -27.05
N VAL A 930 6.02 -4.64 -27.05
CA VAL A 930 7.34 -4.20 -26.53
C VAL A 930 7.91 -3.03 -27.35
N ALA A 931 7.77 -3.08 -28.67
CA ALA A 931 8.21 -2.00 -29.56
C ALA A 931 7.36 -0.72 -29.43
N SER A 932 6.18 -0.81 -28.81
CA SER A 932 5.34 0.37 -28.50
C SER A 932 5.65 0.95 -27.12
N LYS A 933 5.75 0.10 -26.08
CA LYS A 933 6.08 0.51 -24.69
C LYS A 933 6.59 -0.71 -23.89
N TRP A 934 7.60 -0.52 -23.04
CA TRP A 934 8.21 -1.61 -22.26
C TRP A 934 7.29 -2.30 -21.25
N ILE A 935 6.11 -1.77 -20.96
CA ILE A 935 5.07 -2.50 -20.22
C ILE A 935 4.67 -3.83 -20.90
N GLY A 936 4.93 -3.97 -22.21
CA GLY A 936 4.83 -5.24 -22.92
C GLY A 936 5.78 -6.32 -22.38
N LEU A 937 6.98 -5.95 -21.91
CA LEU A 937 7.95 -6.88 -21.31
C LEU A 937 7.45 -7.46 -19.99
N TYR A 938 6.79 -6.64 -19.17
CA TYR A 938 6.16 -7.07 -17.93
C TYR A 938 5.14 -8.18 -18.18
N SER A 939 4.27 -7.97 -19.17
CA SER A 939 3.32 -8.99 -19.62
C SER A 939 4.01 -10.23 -20.22
N GLY A 940 5.14 -10.04 -20.90
CA GLY A 940 6.00 -11.13 -21.41
C GLY A 940 6.46 -12.12 -20.34
N ALA A 941 6.78 -11.65 -19.12
CA ALA A 941 7.09 -12.53 -18.00
C ALA A 941 5.91 -13.44 -17.63
N GLY A 942 4.69 -12.89 -17.65
CA GLY A 942 3.45 -13.65 -17.46
C GLY A 942 3.22 -14.69 -18.57
N LEU A 943 3.51 -14.32 -19.83
CA LEU A 943 3.46 -15.24 -20.97
C LEU A 943 4.45 -16.39 -20.82
N ALA A 944 5.69 -16.11 -20.44
CA ALA A 944 6.72 -17.13 -20.21
C ALA A 944 6.27 -18.12 -19.12
N PHE A 945 5.74 -17.61 -18.01
CA PHE A 945 5.18 -18.46 -16.95
C PHE A 945 4.07 -19.39 -17.48
N LEU A 946 3.09 -18.85 -18.21
CA LEU A 946 2.00 -19.65 -18.80
C LEU A 946 2.52 -20.66 -19.82
N PHE A 947 3.50 -20.30 -20.64
CA PHE A 947 4.12 -21.18 -21.62
C PHE A 947 4.79 -22.38 -20.94
N PHE A 948 5.69 -22.15 -19.99
CA PHE A 948 6.40 -23.21 -19.29
C PHE A 948 5.47 -24.05 -18.42
N LEU A 949 4.45 -23.43 -17.80
CA LEU A 949 3.43 -24.17 -17.08
C LEU A 949 2.60 -25.08 -18.01
N THR A 950 2.29 -24.61 -19.21
CA THR A 950 1.60 -25.44 -20.22
C THR A 950 2.46 -26.64 -20.58
N LEU A 951 3.76 -26.43 -20.84
CA LEU A 951 4.70 -27.50 -21.18
C LEU A 951 4.91 -28.48 -20.02
N TYR A 952 4.99 -27.97 -18.78
CA TYR A 952 5.03 -28.78 -17.57
C TYR A 952 3.77 -29.63 -17.39
N ASN A 953 2.59 -29.08 -17.69
CA ASN A 953 1.35 -29.85 -17.67
C ASN A 953 1.37 -30.98 -18.71
N ARG A 954 1.95 -30.77 -19.91
CA ARG A 954 2.16 -31.85 -20.89
C ARG A 954 3.13 -32.91 -20.35
N LEU A 955 4.23 -32.50 -19.72
CA LEU A 955 5.17 -33.44 -19.09
C LEU A 955 4.48 -34.26 -17.98
N ARG A 956 3.62 -33.62 -17.18
CA ARG A 956 2.85 -34.30 -16.13
C ARG A 956 1.88 -35.33 -16.72
N GLU A 957 1.21 -35.00 -17.81
CA GLU A 957 0.36 -35.94 -18.55
C GLU A 957 1.15 -37.14 -19.08
N LYS A 958 2.37 -36.91 -19.61
CA LYS A 958 3.29 -38.00 -19.98
C LYS A 958 3.58 -38.93 -18.79
N ARG A 959 3.99 -38.37 -17.64
CA ARG A 959 4.31 -39.16 -16.43
C ARG A 959 3.10 -39.93 -15.91
N LEU A 960 1.90 -39.36 -16.00
CA LEU A 960 0.67 -40.05 -15.63
C LEU A 960 0.33 -41.18 -16.60
N ALA A 961 0.57 -41.00 -17.90
CA ALA A 961 0.38 -42.06 -18.89
C ALA A 961 1.39 -43.22 -18.70
N GLU A 962 2.65 -42.89 -18.39
CA GLU A 962 3.71 -43.84 -18.06
C GLU A 962 3.34 -44.69 -16.83
N ALA A 963 3.01 -44.04 -15.71
CA ALA A 963 2.62 -44.72 -14.48
C ALA A 963 1.34 -45.56 -14.64
N ALA A 964 0.39 -45.13 -15.49
CA ALA A 964 -0.81 -45.91 -15.77
C ALA A 964 -0.51 -47.19 -16.55
N LEU A 965 0.36 -47.11 -17.56
CA LEU A 965 0.78 -48.29 -18.34
C LEU A 965 1.63 -49.25 -17.51
N GLU A 966 2.54 -48.75 -16.66
CA GLU A 966 3.30 -49.56 -15.71
C GLU A 966 2.39 -50.28 -14.70
N ALA A 967 1.29 -49.63 -14.29
CA ALA A 967 0.28 -50.22 -13.41
C ALA A 967 -0.70 -51.19 -14.13
N GLY A 968 -0.46 -51.51 -15.41
CA GLY A 968 -1.27 -52.45 -16.18
C GLY A 968 -2.62 -51.88 -16.65
N ALA A 969 -2.77 -50.56 -16.77
CA ALA A 969 -3.99 -49.95 -17.29
C ALA A 969 -4.22 -50.33 -18.77
N ASP A 970 -5.46 -50.67 -19.10
CA ASP A 970 -5.88 -50.96 -20.47
C ASP A 970 -5.84 -49.69 -21.35
N ASP A 971 -5.34 -49.82 -22.59
CA ASP A 971 -5.17 -48.72 -23.57
C ASP A 971 -5.76 -49.12 -24.95
N PRO A 972 -7.08 -49.37 -25.03
CA PRO A 972 -7.71 -49.91 -26.24
C PRO A 972 -7.60 -48.98 -27.47
N ASP A 973 -7.53 -47.66 -27.24
CA ASP A 973 -7.40 -46.64 -28.30
C ASP A 973 -5.93 -46.27 -28.62
N GLY A 974 -4.95 -46.86 -27.93
CA GLY A 974 -3.53 -46.52 -28.04
C GLY A 974 -3.19 -45.09 -27.61
N TYR A 975 -4.04 -44.46 -26.79
CA TYR A 975 -3.91 -43.06 -26.40
C TYR A 975 -2.73 -42.84 -25.44
N LEU A 976 -2.57 -43.71 -24.43
CA LEU A 976 -1.48 -43.58 -23.45
C LEU A 976 -0.11 -43.75 -24.15
N LYS A 977 0.00 -44.72 -25.06
CA LYS A 977 1.20 -44.90 -25.90
C LYS A 977 1.49 -43.69 -26.80
N ARG A 978 0.44 -43.09 -27.38
CA ARG A 978 0.56 -41.87 -28.20
C ARG A 978 1.11 -40.68 -27.40
N VAL A 979 0.64 -40.49 -26.17
CA VAL A 979 1.13 -39.42 -25.26
C VAL A 979 2.63 -39.58 -24.96
N LEU A 980 3.07 -40.81 -24.68
CA LEU A 980 4.48 -41.14 -24.43
C LEU A 980 5.38 -40.81 -25.63
N HIS A 981 5.00 -41.26 -26.82
CA HIS A 981 5.80 -41.08 -28.04
C HIS A 981 5.78 -39.64 -28.56
N ALA A 982 4.64 -38.95 -28.46
CA ALA A 982 4.48 -37.61 -29.02
C ALA A 982 5.25 -36.53 -28.23
N PHE A 983 5.42 -36.69 -26.90
CA PHE A 983 5.94 -35.61 -26.06
C PHE A 983 7.35 -35.15 -26.46
N GLY A 984 8.32 -36.05 -26.57
CA GLY A 984 9.73 -35.68 -26.80
C GLY A 984 9.91 -34.81 -28.06
N PRO A 985 9.54 -35.32 -29.26
CA PRO A 985 9.65 -34.56 -30.50
C PRO A 985 8.80 -33.28 -30.51
N ALA A 986 7.58 -33.32 -29.96
CA ALA A 986 6.70 -32.15 -29.93
C ALA A 986 7.21 -31.05 -28.99
N ALA A 987 7.74 -31.41 -27.82
CA ALA A 987 8.30 -30.47 -26.84
C ALA A 987 9.54 -29.76 -27.40
N ILE A 988 10.47 -30.49 -28.01
CA ILE A 988 11.68 -29.90 -28.63
C ILE A 988 11.29 -28.92 -29.74
N ARG A 989 10.42 -29.34 -30.66
CA ARG A 989 9.95 -28.47 -31.75
C ARG A 989 9.19 -27.25 -31.23
N THR A 990 8.44 -27.39 -30.13
CA THR A 990 7.74 -26.28 -29.48
C THR A 990 8.71 -25.31 -28.82
N LEU A 991 9.79 -25.79 -28.20
CA LEU A 991 10.85 -24.94 -27.62
C LEU A 991 11.62 -24.18 -28.70
N ILE A 992 11.99 -24.85 -29.80
CA ILE A 992 12.64 -24.19 -30.95
C ILE A 992 11.72 -23.12 -31.54
N ALA A 993 10.45 -23.45 -31.76
CA ALA A 993 9.47 -22.50 -32.26
C ALA A 993 9.27 -21.34 -31.28
N ALA A 994 9.21 -21.61 -29.97
CA ALA A 994 9.09 -20.56 -28.94
C ALA A 994 10.30 -19.63 -28.94
N ALA A 995 11.52 -20.15 -29.08
CA ALA A 995 12.72 -19.31 -29.22
C ALA A 995 12.63 -18.40 -30.45
N ALA A 996 12.21 -18.94 -31.60
CA ALA A 996 11.99 -18.11 -32.79
C ALA A 996 10.88 -17.05 -32.57
N PHE A 997 9.76 -17.43 -31.96
CA PHE A 997 8.57 -16.58 -31.84
C PHE A 997 8.65 -15.54 -30.72
N PHE A 998 9.40 -15.80 -29.65
CA PHE A 998 9.50 -14.88 -28.49
C PHE A 998 10.86 -14.19 -28.36
N ILE A 999 11.85 -14.54 -29.19
CA ILE A 999 13.16 -13.87 -29.22
C ILE A 999 13.40 -13.27 -30.59
N VAL A 1000 13.49 -14.09 -31.63
CA VAL A 1000 13.90 -13.64 -32.98
C VAL A 1000 12.86 -12.69 -33.59
N ILE A 1001 11.58 -13.07 -33.62
CA ILE A 1001 10.52 -12.24 -34.20
C ILE A 1001 10.33 -10.92 -33.43
N PRO A 1002 10.21 -10.91 -32.09
CA PRO A 1002 10.10 -9.67 -31.33
C PRO A 1002 11.30 -8.76 -31.50
N LEU A 1003 12.52 -9.30 -31.50
CA LEU A 1003 13.73 -8.52 -31.74
C LEU A 1003 13.74 -7.90 -33.15
N ALA A 1004 13.34 -8.67 -34.18
CA ALA A 1004 13.23 -8.16 -35.54
C ALA A 1004 12.19 -7.03 -35.65
N ILE A 1005 11.02 -7.17 -35.00
CA ILE A 1005 10.00 -6.11 -34.95
C ILE A 1005 10.54 -4.88 -34.22
N TYR A 1006 11.21 -5.09 -33.08
CA TYR A 1006 11.78 -4.02 -32.28
C TYR A 1006 12.82 -3.23 -33.07
N VAL A 1007 13.81 -3.90 -33.66
CA VAL A 1007 14.83 -3.27 -34.52
C VAL A 1007 14.20 -2.59 -35.74
N ALA A 1008 13.21 -3.22 -36.38
CA ALA A 1008 12.50 -2.63 -37.52
C ALA A 1008 11.79 -1.32 -37.15
N SER A 1009 11.30 -1.18 -35.91
CA SER A 1009 10.67 0.06 -35.46
C SER A 1009 11.64 1.24 -35.37
N TYR A 1010 12.96 1.00 -35.29
CA TYR A 1010 13.99 2.05 -35.32
C TYR A 1010 14.46 2.42 -36.74
N VAL A 1011 13.97 1.75 -37.79
CA VAL A 1011 14.40 2.06 -39.17
C VAL A 1011 14.17 3.52 -39.54
N PRO A 1012 13.00 4.16 -39.24
CA PRO A 1012 12.82 5.59 -39.51
C PRO A 1012 13.83 6.49 -38.78
N ILE A 1013 14.23 6.10 -37.56
CA ILE A 1013 15.25 6.81 -36.78
C ILE A 1013 16.61 6.70 -37.45
N LEU A 1014 17.00 5.50 -37.87
CA LEU A 1014 18.27 5.26 -38.55
C LEU A 1014 18.39 5.97 -39.91
N LEU A 1015 17.25 6.30 -40.53
CA LEU A 1015 17.19 7.00 -41.81
C LEU A 1015 16.98 8.52 -41.65
N ALA A 1016 16.95 9.02 -40.40
CA ALA A 1016 16.81 10.45 -40.12
C ALA A 1016 17.96 11.24 -40.72
N ARG A 1017 17.65 12.42 -41.29
CA ARG A 1017 18.63 13.24 -42.01
C ARG A 1017 19.53 14.02 -41.07
N GLU A 1018 19.04 14.36 -39.88
CA GLU A 1018 19.66 15.33 -38.97
C GLU A 1018 20.38 14.74 -37.75
N GLY A 1019 20.54 13.41 -37.63
CA GLY A 1019 21.13 12.80 -36.41
C GLY A 1019 22.33 11.86 -36.58
N ASN A 1020 22.78 11.57 -37.82
CA ASN A 1020 23.90 10.65 -38.10
C ASN A 1020 23.86 9.30 -37.34
N TYR A 1021 22.67 8.73 -37.12
CA TYR A 1021 22.51 7.52 -36.30
C TYR A 1021 23.05 6.25 -36.99
N THR A 1022 23.68 5.38 -36.22
CA THR A 1022 24.22 4.09 -36.71
C THR A 1022 23.53 2.90 -36.03
N LEU A 1023 23.83 1.68 -36.47
CA LEU A 1023 23.39 0.48 -35.73
C LEU A 1023 23.95 0.44 -34.29
N GLY A 1024 25.08 1.10 -34.01
CA GLY A 1024 25.60 1.27 -32.64
C GLY A 1024 24.68 2.16 -31.79
N SER A 1025 24.07 3.18 -32.39
CA SER A 1025 23.14 4.10 -31.72
C SER A 1025 21.90 3.40 -31.17
N LEU A 1026 21.49 2.24 -31.72
CA LEU A 1026 20.39 1.45 -31.16
C LEU A 1026 20.67 1.02 -29.72
N TRP A 1027 21.91 0.62 -29.43
CA TRP A 1027 22.33 0.23 -28.08
C TRP A 1027 22.38 1.42 -27.14
N GLU A 1028 22.83 2.57 -27.63
CA GLU A 1028 22.84 3.84 -26.90
C GLU A 1028 21.42 4.25 -26.50
N PHE A 1029 20.44 4.17 -27.41
CA PHE A 1029 19.03 4.42 -27.07
C PHE A 1029 18.53 3.48 -25.97
N GLN A 1030 18.89 2.19 -25.99
CA GLN A 1030 18.47 1.26 -24.92
C GLN A 1030 19.08 1.62 -23.57
N THR A 1031 20.36 1.97 -23.59
CA THR A 1031 21.11 2.38 -22.39
C THR A 1031 20.53 3.67 -21.82
N PHE A 1032 20.26 4.66 -22.67
CA PHE A 1032 19.60 5.91 -22.30
C PHE A 1032 18.21 5.66 -21.69
N MET A 1033 17.33 4.93 -22.38
CA MET A 1033 15.98 4.63 -21.86
C MET A 1033 16.01 3.91 -20.52
N PHE A 1034 16.91 2.93 -20.36
CA PHE A 1034 17.07 2.19 -19.11
C PHE A 1034 17.54 3.11 -17.98
N ASN A 1035 18.55 3.94 -18.23
CA ASN A 1035 19.09 4.87 -17.25
C ASN A 1035 18.06 5.95 -16.89
N TYR A 1036 17.38 6.53 -17.88
CA TYR A 1036 16.31 7.49 -17.68
C TYR A 1036 15.23 6.90 -16.74
N HIS A 1037 14.73 5.69 -17.01
CA HIS A 1037 13.72 5.08 -16.16
C HIS A 1037 14.23 4.56 -14.80
N SER A 1038 15.53 4.27 -14.66
CA SER A 1038 16.12 3.77 -13.41
C SER A 1038 16.50 4.89 -12.44
N PHE A 1039 16.91 6.05 -12.97
CA PHE A 1039 17.46 7.16 -12.19
C PHE A 1039 16.59 8.42 -12.18
N LEU A 1040 15.40 8.40 -12.80
CA LEU A 1040 14.48 9.54 -12.75
C LEU A 1040 14.01 9.83 -11.32
N THR A 1041 14.59 10.86 -10.71
CA THR A 1041 14.15 11.46 -9.45
C THR A 1041 13.40 12.76 -9.76
N ALA A 1042 12.08 12.66 -9.87
CA ALA A 1042 11.21 13.81 -10.10
C ALA A 1042 9.99 13.74 -9.18
N THR A 1043 9.57 14.89 -8.66
CA THR A 1043 8.28 15.05 -7.98
C THR A 1043 7.27 15.59 -8.99
N HIS A 1044 6.05 15.06 -8.98
CA HIS A 1044 4.97 15.56 -9.84
C HIS A 1044 3.68 15.70 -9.03
N PRO A 1045 2.99 16.85 -9.06
CA PRO A 1045 1.78 17.09 -8.28
C PRO A 1045 0.66 16.07 -8.52
N PHE A 1046 0.57 15.48 -9.71
CA PHE A 1046 -0.43 14.45 -10.04
C PHE A 1046 0.10 13.01 -10.01
N SER A 1047 1.30 12.78 -9.47
CA SER A 1047 1.82 11.42 -9.27
C SER A 1047 0.96 10.64 -8.28
N SER A 1048 0.78 9.34 -8.53
CA SER A 1048 -0.03 8.44 -7.70
C SER A 1048 0.62 7.07 -7.59
N GLN A 1049 0.61 6.53 -6.38
CA GLN A 1049 1.28 5.28 -6.05
C GLN A 1049 0.48 4.05 -6.51
N TRP A 1050 1.17 2.98 -6.88
CA TRP A 1050 0.60 1.75 -7.47
C TRP A 1050 -0.58 1.14 -6.69
N TRP A 1051 -0.52 1.21 -5.36
CA TRP A 1051 -1.55 0.64 -4.48
C TRP A 1051 -2.86 1.43 -4.52
N SER A 1052 -2.81 2.70 -4.91
CA SER A 1052 -3.93 3.63 -4.90
C SER A 1052 -4.80 3.52 -6.17
N TRP A 1053 -4.24 2.98 -7.26
CA TRP A 1053 -4.89 2.91 -8.56
C TRP A 1053 -6.17 2.08 -8.55
N PRO A 1054 -6.23 0.84 -7.99
CA PRO A 1054 -7.46 0.04 -8.00
C PRO A 1054 -8.66 0.70 -7.28
N PHE A 1055 -8.39 1.70 -6.44
CA PHE A 1055 -9.38 2.45 -5.68
C PHE A 1055 -9.76 3.78 -6.35
N ASN A 1056 -9.10 4.19 -7.43
CA ASN A 1056 -9.19 5.53 -8.03
C ASN A 1056 -8.94 6.66 -7.03
N VAL A 1057 -8.01 6.50 -6.07
CA VAL A 1057 -7.81 7.51 -5.01
C VAL A 1057 -7.35 8.83 -5.60
N ARG A 1058 -6.30 8.82 -6.42
CA ARG A 1058 -5.72 10.03 -6.99
C ARG A 1058 -5.58 9.87 -8.50
N PRO A 1059 -6.44 10.52 -9.27
CA PRO A 1059 -6.34 10.40 -10.70
C PRO A 1059 -5.47 11.50 -11.29
N ILE A 1060 -5.23 11.43 -12.60
CA ILE A 1060 -4.32 12.35 -13.29
C ILE A 1060 -5.11 13.35 -14.11
N TRP A 1061 -4.66 14.61 -14.07
CA TRP A 1061 -5.28 15.72 -14.75
C TRP A 1061 -4.51 16.06 -16.03
N TYR A 1062 -5.19 16.16 -17.16
CA TYR A 1062 -4.59 16.34 -18.49
C TYR A 1062 -4.83 17.71 -19.09
N TYR A 1063 -6.01 18.29 -18.84
CA TYR A 1063 -6.39 19.58 -19.42
C TYR A 1063 -7.28 20.36 -18.46
N ALA A 1064 -7.01 21.66 -18.37
CA ALA A 1064 -7.77 22.66 -17.64
C ALA A 1064 -8.23 23.74 -18.61
N GLY A 1065 -9.54 24.00 -18.70
CA GLY A 1065 -10.04 25.09 -19.53
C GLY A 1065 -9.73 26.46 -18.91
N SER A 1066 -9.01 27.31 -19.65
CA SER A 1066 -8.74 28.71 -19.31
C SER A 1066 -9.68 29.65 -20.07
N GLY A 1067 -9.83 30.90 -19.60
CA GLY A 1067 -10.63 31.93 -20.28
C GLY A 1067 -12.13 31.64 -20.44
N LEU A 1068 -12.67 30.70 -19.65
CA LEU A 1068 -14.08 30.32 -19.70
C LEU A 1068 -14.99 31.41 -19.10
N PRO A 1069 -16.24 31.56 -19.58
CA PRO A 1069 -17.22 32.45 -18.96
C PRO A 1069 -17.41 32.14 -17.47
N ALA A 1070 -17.66 33.18 -16.66
CA ALA A 1070 -17.87 33.06 -15.23
C ALA A 1070 -18.90 31.96 -14.87
N GLY A 1071 -18.55 31.11 -13.91
CA GLY A 1071 -19.40 30.00 -13.46
C GLY A 1071 -19.39 28.76 -14.36
N LYS A 1072 -18.50 28.68 -15.36
CA LYS A 1072 -18.26 27.48 -16.17
C LYS A 1072 -16.89 26.86 -15.88
N ALA A 1073 -16.78 25.56 -16.13
CA ALA A 1073 -15.56 24.79 -16.00
C ALA A 1073 -15.45 23.75 -17.13
N ALA A 1074 -14.22 23.40 -17.52
CA ALA A 1074 -13.93 22.35 -18.49
C ALA A 1074 -12.64 21.63 -18.08
N SER A 1075 -12.61 20.31 -18.24
CA SER A 1075 -11.49 19.48 -17.79
C SER A 1075 -11.38 18.18 -18.58
N ILE A 1076 -10.16 17.67 -18.73
CA ILE A 1076 -9.90 16.28 -19.10
C ILE A 1076 -9.05 15.66 -18.00
N ALA A 1077 -9.58 14.62 -17.37
CA ALA A 1077 -8.88 13.83 -16.37
C ALA A 1077 -8.99 12.33 -16.67
N ALA A 1078 -7.91 11.59 -16.44
CA ALA A 1078 -7.89 10.14 -16.62
C ALA A 1078 -8.05 9.40 -15.29
N PHE A 1079 -9.12 8.62 -15.21
CA PHE A 1079 -9.50 7.80 -14.06
C PHE A 1079 -10.35 6.62 -14.52
N GLY A 1080 -10.56 5.64 -13.66
CA GLY A 1080 -11.41 4.49 -13.94
C GLY A 1080 -12.90 4.74 -13.70
N ASN A 1081 -13.77 4.03 -14.43
CA ASN A 1081 -15.17 4.01 -14.05
C ASN A 1081 -15.29 3.30 -12.69
N VAL A 1082 -15.69 4.04 -11.64
CA VAL A 1082 -15.70 3.54 -10.25
C VAL A 1082 -16.49 2.23 -10.09
N ALA A 1083 -17.57 2.04 -10.87
CA ALA A 1083 -18.36 0.81 -10.85
C ALA A 1083 -17.62 -0.36 -11.53
N VAL A 1084 -16.83 -0.09 -12.56
CA VAL A 1084 -15.97 -1.09 -13.23
C VAL A 1084 -14.77 -1.44 -12.37
N TRP A 1085 -14.09 -0.44 -11.80
CA TRP A 1085 -12.84 -0.62 -11.08
C TRP A 1085 -13.03 -1.22 -9.69
N TRP A 1086 -13.97 -0.72 -8.89
CA TRP A 1086 -14.23 -1.30 -7.57
C TRP A 1086 -14.90 -2.68 -7.70
N GLY A 1087 -15.81 -2.84 -8.67
CA GLY A 1087 -16.36 -4.15 -9.03
C GLY A 1087 -15.28 -5.13 -9.49
N GLY A 1088 -14.35 -4.65 -10.32
CA GLY A 1088 -13.19 -5.37 -10.81
C GLY A 1088 -12.20 -5.76 -9.70
N LEU A 1089 -11.95 -4.88 -8.73
CA LEU A 1089 -11.12 -5.13 -7.56
C LEU A 1089 -11.72 -6.24 -6.69
N ILE A 1090 -13.00 -6.10 -6.29
CA ILE A 1090 -13.73 -7.13 -5.52
C ILE A 1090 -13.68 -8.47 -6.26
N SER A 1091 -13.90 -8.44 -7.57
CA SER A 1091 -13.91 -9.63 -8.40
C SER A 1091 -12.54 -10.27 -8.57
N SER A 1092 -11.48 -9.46 -8.65
CA SER A 1092 -10.09 -9.93 -8.73
C SER A 1092 -9.67 -10.60 -7.42
N VAL A 1093 -9.96 -9.98 -6.28
CA VAL A 1093 -9.74 -10.56 -4.94
C VAL A 1093 -10.53 -11.86 -4.78
N TRP A 1094 -11.81 -11.86 -5.16
CA TRP A 1094 -12.63 -13.06 -5.13
C TRP A 1094 -12.07 -14.16 -6.04
N LEU A 1095 -11.61 -13.82 -7.25
CA LEU A 1095 -11.03 -14.76 -8.20
C LEU A 1095 -9.74 -15.36 -7.65
N MET A 1096 -8.87 -14.55 -7.03
CA MET A 1096 -7.66 -15.01 -6.34
C MET A 1096 -8.00 -15.99 -5.21
N VAL A 1097 -8.87 -15.59 -4.28
CA VAL A 1097 -9.25 -16.40 -3.10
C VAL A 1097 -9.93 -17.71 -3.51
N THR A 1098 -10.83 -17.68 -4.49
CA THR A 1098 -11.54 -18.89 -4.93
C THR A 1098 -10.66 -19.83 -5.74
N SER A 1099 -9.70 -19.29 -6.48
CA SER A 1099 -8.71 -20.08 -7.23
C SER A 1099 -7.62 -20.66 -6.32
N ALA A 1100 -7.33 -20.04 -5.17
CA ALA A 1100 -6.49 -20.64 -4.13
C ALA A 1100 -7.20 -21.77 -3.37
N LYS A 1101 -8.52 -21.67 -3.15
CA LYS A 1101 -9.32 -22.66 -2.38
C LYS A 1101 -9.74 -23.89 -3.18
N ARG A 1102 -9.83 -23.80 -4.51
CA ARG A 1102 -10.21 -24.90 -5.42
C ARG A 1102 -9.08 -25.08 -6.40
N ARG A 1103 -8.60 -26.31 -6.63
CA ARG A 1103 -7.54 -26.58 -7.63
C ARG A 1103 -7.88 -25.81 -8.92
N ILE A 1104 -6.99 -24.91 -9.34
CA ILE A 1104 -7.09 -24.04 -10.53
C ILE A 1104 -7.46 -24.85 -11.80
N GLY A 1105 -7.14 -26.15 -11.81
CA GLY A 1105 -7.27 -27.06 -12.94
C GLY A 1105 -8.67 -27.32 -13.51
N ALA A 1106 -9.76 -26.68 -13.04
CA ALA A 1106 -11.09 -26.85 -13.66
C ALA A 1106 -11.44 -25.76 -14.71
N ASP A 1107 -10.79 -24.60 -14.70
CA ASP A 1107 -11.05 -23.50 -15.65
C ASP A 1107 -9.74 -22.75 -15.95
N PRO A 1108 -9.02 -23.09 -17.04
CA PRO A 1108 -7.71 -22.52 -17.36
C PRO A 1108 -7.76 -21.00 -17.60
N GLY A 1109 -8.92 -20.45 -17.94
CA GLY A 1109 -9.06 -19.01 -18.18
C GLY A 1109 -8.87 -18.18 -16.92
N LYS A 1110 -9.20 -18.72 -15.74
CA LYS A 1110 -8.97 -18.05 -14.46
C LYS A 1110 -7.49 -17.79 -14.22
N LEU A 1111 -6.65 -18.78 -14.55
CA LEU A 1111 -5.22 -18.66 -14.38
C LEU A 1111 -4.65 -17.60 -15.32
N VAL A 1112 -5.06 -17.60 -16.59
CA VAL A 1112 -4.60 -16.59 -17.55
C VAL A 1112 -4.96 -15.18 -17.09
N VAL A 1113 -6.20 -14.96 -16.63
CA VAL A 1113 -6.63 -13.66 -16.10
C VAL A 1113 -5.80 -13.25 -14.87
N LEU A 1114 -5.56 -14.16 -13.93
CA LEU A 1114 -4.76 -13.87 -12.73
C LEU A 1114 -3.30 -13.59 -13.05
N VAL A 1115 -2.71 -14.33 -13.99
CA VAL A 1115 -1.32 -14.10 -14.42
C VAL A 1115 -1.22 -12.77 -15.15
N ALA A 1116 -2.18 -12.43 -16.01
CA ALA A 1116 -2.21 -11.14 -16.70
C ALA A 1116 -2.31 -9.96 -15.72
N LEU A 1117 -3.18 -10.07 -14.71
CA LEU A 1117 -3.27 -9.08 -13.63
C LEU A 1117 -1.96 -8.97 -12.85
N ALA A 1118 -1.37 -10.11 -12.46
CA ALA A 1118 -0.13 -10.11 -11.70
C ALA A 1118 1.04 -9.51 -12.50
N SER A 1119 1.18 -9.88 -13.77
CA SER A 1119 2.24 -9.35 -14.64
C SER A 1119 2.05 -7.88 -14.99
N GLY A 1120 0.81 -7.41 -15.08
CA GLY A 1120 0.50 -6.00 -15.35
C GLY A 1120 0.62 -5.10 -14.10
N PHE A 1121 0.50 -5.66 -12.90
CA PHE A 1121 0.45 -4.89 -11.65
C PHE A 1121 1.72 -5.03 -10.78
N LEU A 1122 2.24 -6.24 -10.56
CA LEU A 1122 3.32 -6.48 -9.60
C LEU A 1122 4.63 -5.76 -9.92
N PRO A 1123 5.06 -5.58 -11.18
CA PRO A 1123 6.28 -4.84 -11.47
C PRO A 1123 6.26 -3.41 -10.91
N TRP A 1124 5.09 -2.76 -10.89
CA TRP A 1124 4.93 -1.41 -10.34
C TRP A 1124 5.16 -1.32 -8.83
N VAL A 1125 5.05 -2.43 -8.09
CA VAL A 1125 5.37 -2.49 -6.66
C VAL A 1125 6.86 -2.23 -6.41
N LEU A 1126 7.71 -2.55 -7.39
CA LEU A 1126 9.17 -2.41 -7.29
C LEU A 1126 9.68 -1.08 -7.86
N VAL A 1127 8.83 -0.28 -8.51
CA VAL A 1127 9.20 0.98 -9.15
C VAL A 1127 9.15 2.11 -8.12
N THR A 1128 10.28 2.78 -7.90
CA THR A 1128 10.43 3.84 -6.89
C THR A 1128 10.27 5.26 -7.42
N ARG A 1129 10.37 5.46 -8.76
CA ARG A 1129 10.17 6.77 -9.40
C ARG A 1129 8.72 7.23 -9.36
N ALA A 1130 8.47 8.49 -9.74
CA ALA A 1130 7.11 9.00 -9.94
C ALA A 1130 6.33 8.12 -10.93
N THR A 1131 5.14 7.70 -10.52
CA THR A 1131 4.20 6.90 -11.32
C THR A 1131 2.82 7.53 -11.31
N PHE A 1132 1.96 7.06 -12.22
CA PHE A 1132 0.67 7.67 -12.52
C PHE A 1132 -0.40 6.59 -12.73
N ILE A 1133 -1.67 6.95 -12.48
CA ILE A 1133 -2.80 6.01 -12.53
C ILE A 1133 -2.99 5.35 -13.90
N TYR A 1134 -2.60 6.02 -15.00
CA TYR A 1134 -2.73 5.45 -16.34
C TYR A 1134 -1.87 4.20 -16.56
N HIS A 1135 -0.82 3.96 -15.75
CA HIS A 1135 -0.07 2.70 -15.79
C HIS A 1135 -0.93 1.49 -15.43
N TYR A 1136 -2.02 1.69 -14.68
CA TYR A 1136 -3.00 0.65 -14.39
C TYR A 1136 -3.89 0.28 -15.59
N PHE A 1137 -3.87 1.05 -16.68
CA PHE A 1137 -4.68 0.81 -17.87
C PHE A 1137 -4.45 -0.61 -18.45
N ALA A 1138 -3.23 -1.13 -18.39
CA ALA A 1138 -2.91 -2.50 -18.81
C ALA A 1138 -3.64 -3.59 -18.00
N CYS A 1139 -4.08 -3.28 -16.77
CA CYS A 1139 -4.84 -4.19 -15.92
C CYS A 1139 -6.36 -4.13 -16.18
N VAL A 1140 -6.86 -3.03 -16.76
CA VAL A 1140 -8.31 -2.78 -16.95
C VAL A 1140 -9.03 -3.92 -17.70
N PRO A 1141 -8.52 -4.45 -18.82
CA PRO A 1141 -9.16 -5.58 -19.50
C PRO A 1141 -9.29 -6.80 -18.58
N PHE A 1142 -8.29 -7.07 -17.74
CA PHE A 1142 -8.26 -8.29 -16.94
C PHE A 1142 -9.09 -8.19 -15.66
N ILE A 1143 -9.24 -7.00 -15.06
CA ILE A 1143 -10.20 -6.81 -13.95
C ILE A 1143 -11.64 -6.96 -14.45
N ILE A 1144 -11.91 -6.56 -15.70
CA ILE A 1144 -13.22 -6.77 -16.35
C ILE A 1144 -13.49 -8.26 -16.54
N LEU A 1145 -12.52 -9.04 -17.03
CA LEU A 1145 -12.68 -10.50 -17.15
C LEU A 1145 -12.89 -11.16 -15.77
N ALA A 1146 -12.21 -10.69 -14.73
CA ALA A 1146 -12.44 -11.14 -13.36
C ALA A 1146 -13.88 -10.83 -12.89
N ALA A 1147 -14.40 -9.63 -13.20
CA ALA A 1147 -15.79 -9.26 -12.91
C ALA A 1147 -16.79 -10.18 -13.60
N VAL A 1148 -16.57 -10.52 -14.86
CA VAL A 1148 -17.44 -11.46 -15.58
C VAL A 1148 -17.39 -12.87 -14.98
N TYR A 1149 -16.24 -13.31 -14.47
CA TYR A 1149 -16.14 -14.57 -13.72
C TYR A 1149 -16.99 -14.58 -12.44
N LEU A 1150 -16.98 -13.49 -11.67
CA LEU A 1150 -17.82 -13.34 -10.48
C LEU A 1150 -19.31 -13.29 -10.85
N ILE A 1151 -19.68 -12.48 -11.84
CA ILE A 1151 -21.05 -12.40 -12.36
C ILE A 1151 -21.56 -13.79 -12.76
N ARG A 1152 -20.79 -14.53 -13.56
CA ARG A 1152 -21.11 -15.91 -13.97
C ARG A 1152 -21.30 -16.83 -12.77
N TYR A 1153 -20.49 -16.69 -11.72
CA TYR A 1153 -20.63 -17.48 -10.50
C TYR A 1153 -21.92 -17.14 -9.73
N LEU A 1154 -22.21 -15.85 -9.55
CA LEU A 1154 -23.39 -15.38 -8.84
C LEU A 1154 -24.68 -15.75 -9.58
N GLU A 1155 -24.74 -15.61 -10.90
CA GLU A 1155 -25.90 -16.04 -11.70
C GLU A 1155 -26.14 -17.55 -11.63
N LYS A 1156 -25.08 -18.36 -11.59
CA LYS A 1156 -25.21 -19.81 -11.39
C LYS A 1156 -25.74 -20.16 -10.00
N ARG A 1157 -25.38 -19.40 -8.98
CA ARG A 1157 -25.83 -19.63 -7.59
C ARG A 1157 -27.22 -19.08 -7.33
N PHE A 1158 -27.55 -17.93 -7.94
CA PHE A 1158 -28.77 -17.17 -7.77
C PHE A 1158 -29.31 -16.76 -9.15
N PRO A 1159 -30.21 -17.56 -9.78
CA PRO A 1159 -30.65 -17.29 -11.16
C PRO A 1159 -31.33 -15.93 -11.38
N ARG A 1160 -31.96 -15.35 -10.35
CA ARG A 1160 -32.55 -14.00 -10.40
C ARG A 1160 -31.51 -12.88 -10.40
N PHE A 1161 -30.24 -13.17 -10.10
CA PHE A 1161 -29.14 -12.20 -10.12
C PHE A 1161 -28.93 -11.59 -11.51
N LYS A 1162 -29.45 -12.22 -12.58
CA LYS A 1162 -29.45 -11.67 -13.94
C LYS A 1162 -30.05 -10.27 -14.06
N TYR A 1163 -30.98 -9.90 -13.18
CA TYR A 1163 -31.58 -8.55 -13.14
C TYR A 1163 -30.67 -7.55 -12.41
N ALA A 1164 -29.97 -7.99 -11.36
CA ALA A 1164 -28.93 -7.17 -10.71
C ALA A 1164 -27.79 -6.87 -11.68
N VAL A 1165 -27.43 -7.82 -12.55
CA VAL A 1165 -26.44 -7.60 -13.62
C VAL A 1165 -26.93 -6.53 -14.62
N LEU A 1166 -28.21 -6.53 -14.99
CA LEU A 1166 -28.77 -5.47 -15.83
C LEU A 1166 -28.67 -4.10 -15.13
N GLY A 1167 -29.05 -4.02 -13.85
CA GLY A 1167 -28.89 -2.81 -13.04
C GLY A 1167 -27.43 -2.35 -12.94
N TYR A 1168 -26.49 -3.28 -12.83
CA TYR A 1168 -25.06 -2.98 -12.82
C TYR A 1168 -24.57 -2.40 -14.16
N LEU A 1169 -25.01 -2.95 -15.31
CA LEU A 1169 -24.65 -2.39 -16.62
C LEU A 1169 -25.25 -0.98 -16.83
N ILE A 1170 -26.48 -0.76 -16.38
CA ILE A 1170 -27.12 0.56 -16.41
C ILE A 1170 -26.32 1.53 -15.53
N LEU A 1171 -25.92 1.13 -14.33
CA LEU A 1171 -25.08 1.93 -13.44
C LEU A 1171 -23.74 2.29 -14.10
N VAL A 1172 -23.06 1.32 -14.73
CA VAL A 1172 -21.78 1.57 -15.43
C VAL A 1172 -21.96 2.62 -16.53
N ALA A 1173 -22.99 2.50 -17.37
CA ALA A 1173 -23.28 3.49 -18.41
C ALA A 1173 -23.69 4.85 -17.85
N ALA A 1174 -24.45 4.88 -16.75
CA ALA A 1174 -24.85 6.13 -16.09
C ALA A 1174 -23.65 6.86 -15.47
N VAL A 1175 -22.74 6.12 -14.80
CA VAL A 1175 -21.48 6.67 -14.28
C VAL A 1175 -20.62 7.21 -15.41
N PHE A 1176 -20.48 6.47 -16.52
CA PHE A 1176 -19.76 6.96 -17.69
C PHE A 1176 -20.35 8.25 -18.25
N ALA A 1177 -21.69 8.31 -18.42
CA ALA A 1177 -22.38 9.50 -18.91
C ALA A 1177 -22.24 10.69 -17.95
N PHE A 1178 -22.33 10.45 -16.63
CA PHE A 1178 -22.14 11.48 -15.62
C PHE A 1178 -20.73 12.09 -15.67
N PHE A 1179 -19.71 11.26 -15.86
CA PHE A 1179 -18.31 11.69 -15.96
C PHE A 1179 -17.87 12.14 -17.34
N TYR A 1180 -18.69 11.95 -18.37
CA TYR A 1180 -18.33 12.27 -19.76
C TYR A 1180 -17.76 13.69 -19.91
N PRO A 1181 -18.30 14.75 -19.28
CA PRO A 1181 -17.73 16.08 -19.40
C PRO A 1181 -16.29 16.21 -18.88
N ALA A 1182 -15.98 15.60 -17.74
CA ALA A 1182 -14.64 15.61 -17.12
C ALA A 1182 -13.60 14.76 -17.88
N MET A 1183 -14.06 13.95 -18.85
CA MET A 1183 -13.22 13.06 -19.65
C MET A 1183 -13.05 13.54 -21.09
N SER A 1184 -13.93 14.43 -21.55
CA SER A 1184 -14.02 14.89 -22.94
C SER A 1184 -13.69 16.36 -23.12
N GLY A 1185 -13.45 17.11 -22.04
CA GLY A 1185 -13.20 18.55 -22.11
C GLY A 1185 -14.47 19.37 -22.35
N MET A 1186 -15.66 18.77 -22.21
CA MET A 1186 -16.93 19.47 -22.41
C MET A 1186 -17.15 20.52 -21.33
N THR A 1187 -17.45 21.75 -21.73
CA THR A 1187 -17.74 22.84 -20.81
C THR A 1187 -19.07 22.62 -20.09
N VAL A 1188 -19.05 22.70 -18.76
CA VAL A 1188 -20.21 22.54 -17.88
C VAL A 1188 -20.31 23.66 -16.85
N PRO A 1189 -21.47 23.89 -16.23
CA PRO A 1189 -21.57 24.76 -15.07
C PRO A 1189 -20.71 24.27 -13.90
N ALA A 1190 -20.13 25.20 -13.14
CA ALA A 1190 -19.23 24.89 -12.01
C ALA A 1190 -19.88 23.97 -10.96
N TRP A 1191 -21.19 24.12 -10.69
CA TRP A 1191 -21.89 23.24 -9.75
C TRP A 1191 -21.87 21.77 -10.19
N TYR A 1192 -21.91 21.50 -11.50
CA TYR A 1192 -21.88 20.14 -12.03
C TYR A 1192 -20.46 19.57 -11.96
N ALA A 1193 -19.45 20.40 -12.22
CA ALA A 1193 -18.04 20.05 -12.06
C ALA A 1193 -17.72 19.62 -10.62
N HIS A 1194 -18.18 20.35 -9.60
CA HIS A 1194 -17.99 19.98 -8.20
C HIS A 1194 -18.68 18.65 -7.81
N LEU A 1195 -19.81 18.28 -8.43
CA LEU A 1195 -20.45 16.98 -8.17
C LEU A 1195 -19.61 15.80 -8.67
N GLN A 1196 -18.68 16.02 -9.59
CA GLN A 1196 -17.79 14.99 -10.12
C GLN A 1196 -16.59 14.71 -9.21
N GLU A 1197 -16.34 15.52 -8.19
CA GLU A 1197 -15.26 15.35 -7.21
C GLU A 1197 -15.66 14.34 -6.12
N LEU A 1198 -15.84 13.07 -6.50
CA LEU A 1198 -16.34 12.01 -5.61
C LEU A 1198 -15.47 11.73 -4.38
N LEU A 1199 -14.15 11.91 -4.50
CA LEU A 1199 -13.21 11.76 -3.39
C LEU A 1199 -12.51 13.11 -3.15
N PRO A 1200 -12.12 13.43 -1.89
CA PRO A 1200 -11.45 14.69 -1.57
C PRO A 1200 -10.16 14.94 -2.35
N SER A 1201 -9.54 13.87 -2.88
CA SER A 1201 -8.31 13.91 -3.67
C SER A 1201 -8.55 14.10 -5.18
N TRP A 1202 -9.79 14.20 -5.65
CA TRP A 1202 -10.12 14.45 -7.06
C TRP A 1202 -10.21 15.95 -7.28
N GLY A 1203 -9.15 16.55 -7.83
CA GLY A 1203 -9.05 17.99 -8.07
C GLY A 1203 -8.91 18.33 -9.55
N PHE A 1204 -9.84 17.89 -10.39
CA PHE A 1204 -9.76 18.12 -11.85
C PHE A 1204 -10.35 19.46 -12.30
N TYR A 1205 -10.79 20.30 -11.37
CA TYR A 1205 -11.34 21.62 -11.63
C TYR A 1205 -10.74 22.70 -10.73
N LEU A 1206 -9.63 22.39 -10.06
CA LEU A 1206 -8.89 23.35 -9.25
C LEU A 1206 -8.32 24.42 -10.18
N GLN A 1207 -8.75 25.67 -9.98
CA GLN A 1207 -8.09 26.85 -10.56
C GLN A 1207 -6.92 27.29 -9.68
#